data_AF-A0A2D0N3W3-F1
#
_entry.id   AF-A0A2D0N3W3-F1
#
_cell.length_a   1.000
_cell.length_b   1.000
_cell.length_c   1.000
_cell.angle_alpha   90.00
_cell.angle_beta   90.00
_cell.angle_gamma   90.00
#
_symmetry.space_group_name_H-M   'P 1'
#
loop_
_entity.id
_entity.type
_entity.pdbx_description
1 polymer ?
#
loop_
_entity_poly.entity_id
_entity_poly.type
_entity_poly.pdbx_seq_one_letter_code
_entity_poly.pdbx_strand_id
1 'polypeptide(L)'
;MAVLAIICTPLYSFSQAIPSEWLETLEYRFAGPFRGGRATAATGVPGQPFVFYAGYTGGGVWKTDDAGNSWTNISDSGIECGSIGSIAVSHRAPETILVGTGSDSPRGNVSPGVGMYKTIDGGENWKKVGMEKCGQIGDIVYDPHDPNVVYAAALGNIFGPNKERGVYKSTDGGDSWEQVFFLNDTTGAVDLAIHPENSAIIYAGMWRAERKPWTLIDGGETGGLYRSVDAGKNWERITNGLPEGLIGKIGVDISPVNPKRIWVIQQTAAEEAGGVYRSDDGGASFKRINRDHKLRQRGWYYSRIFADPQNENTVYVTNTGFYKSIDGGKTFDTRFGVPHGDCHAVWINPDNPDIFINTNDGGATITLNGGRTWTTQNNQPTAEFYRLTVDNQFPYRLYAGQQDNTTISIPSRVSGGLDAKQHWYEVGGGESADVAVHPTDPDIVYATTYSGIITRINRKTDEYRDVGAYPHYTEGTEQRKLKYRWQWNFPIRVSRHDPTVIYHTSNYVHRSTDEGQNWQLISPDLTNKLDKYHGIPGGPIQHDATGVEVYSTIFSFEEDPHDARTLWVGSDDGRIQLTRNGGKDWQDITPKNMPAEGTVNAICPSAHQAGKAYAVVYRYRDNDFKPYIFKTENYGKNWEKITNGIPDGHFVRAIDEDEEMTGLLFAGTEFGIYYSMDDGANWQTLQRNLPYTPITDLEVHRGDLVISTQGRGFWIMDDISLLRELKRESKSASVQLFPLADTYRTNLGWSEGGYSPYRANIRFYLEEVDSSEKVELSILDARGEEIQSWWTGAEEKEEQLEVEAGINQVEWDQSYPRPELVPDLMMMDMRYPGEGPQAAPGKYTVRLRVGEKEFTQDFNILKDPRWEVSDRDLLANFKLAFDVAALLTESQRRLQNLRAIREQIGQTNKNLTSRDEFPQLREAGKKLSDRALELEDMIYQRQIETSQDEINYPRKFTNHLIRLYRVVISQNDQPSAGELERWTDLQREYQPFDEAYQKLIREELPAYQAAIEEEDIPYILLPKK
;
A
#
# COMPACT_ATOMS: atom_id res chain seq x y z
N MET A 1 22.04 -37.72 -58.44
CA MET A 1 22.38 -36.60 -57.57
C MET A 1 21.07 -35.96 -57.12
N ALA A 2 20.66 -36.21 -55.87
CA ALA A 2 19.47 -35.61 -55.28
C ALA A 2 19.96 -34.68 -54.16
N VAL A 3 19.65 -33.39 -54.28
CA VAL A 3 20.02 -32.35 -53.32
C VAL A 3 18.99 -32.37 -52.19
N LEU A 4 19.46 -32.67 -50.98
CA LEU A 4 18.66 -32.62 -49.76
C LEU A 4 18.61 -31.14 -49.29
N ALA A 5 17.44 -30.51 -49.41
CA ALA A 5 17.19 -29.20 -48.83
C ALA A 5 16.85 -29.36 -47.34
N ILE A 6 17.76 -28.95 -46.46
CA ILE A 6 17.52 -28.84 -45.02
C ILE A 6 16.73 -27.54 -44.81
N ILE A 7 15.44 -27.68 -44.52
CA ILE A 7 14.59 -26.57 -44.06
C ILE A 7 14.89 -26.38 -42.58
N CYS A 8 15.69 -25.36 -42.24
CA CYS A 8 15.77 -24.86 -40.87
C CYS A 8 14.50 -24.07 -40.57
N THR A 9 13.53 -24.68 -39.89
CA THR A 9 12.48 -23.94 -39.19
C THR A 9 13.08 -23.31 -37.92
N PRO A 10 12.93 -22.00 -37.68
CA PRO A 10 13.29 -21.42 -36.40
C PRO A 10 12.34 -21.98 -35.34
N LEU A 11 12.91 -22.68 -34.35
CA LEU A 11 12.25 -22.96 -33.08
C LEU A 11 12.06 -21.61 -32.39
N TYR A 12 10.90 -20.99 -32.56
CA TYR A 12 10.43 -19.98 -31.62
C TYR A 12 10.15 -20.71 -30.31
N SER A 13 11.11 -20.67 -29.38
CA SER A 13 10.82 -20.98 -27.99
C SER A 13 9.87 -19.89 -27.51
N PHE A 14 8.57 -20.18 -27.50
CA PHE A 14 7.65 -19.39 -26.69
C PHE A 14 8.19 -19.45 -25.27
N SER A 15 8.66 -18.32 -24.74
CA SER A 15 8.93 -18.20 -23.30
C SER A 15 7.64 -18.59 -22.59
N GLN A 16 7.66 -19.73 -21.91
CA GLN A 16 6.47 -20.26 -21.25
C GLN A 16 6.11 -19.30 -20.13
N ALA A 17 4.84 -18.89 -20.05
CA ALA A 17 4.33 -18.08 -18.95
C ALA A 17 4.74 -18.70 -17.60
N ILE A 18 5.13 -17.87 -16.64
CA ILE A 18 5.44 -18.35 -15.30
C ILE A 18 4.09 -18.63 -14.64
N PRO A 19 3.85 -19.85 -14.14
CA PRO A 19 2.60 -20.16 -13.48
C PRO A 19 2.38 -19.23 -12.27
N SER A 20 1.15 -18.73 -12.09
CA SER A 20 0.84 -17.75 -11.05
C SER A 20 1.08 -18.27 -9.64
N GLU A 21 0.92 -19.58 -9.46
CA GLU A 21 1.20 -20.32 -8.21
C GLU A 21 2.67 -20.20 -7.79
N TRP A 22 3.61 -20.08 -8.74
CA TRP A 22 5.04 -19.94 -8.42
C TRP A 22 5.39 -18.57 -7.85
N LEU A 23 4.49 -17.60 -8.01
CA LEU A 23 4.64 -16.25 -7.49
C LEU A 23 3.92 -16.09 -6.15
N GLU A 24 3.39 -17.17 -5.56
CA GLU A 24 2.62 -17.08 -4.31
C GLU A 24 3.40 -16.57 -3.12
N THR A 25 4.71 -16.78 -3.14
CA THR A 25 5.65 -16.32 -2.13
C THR A 25 6.03 -14.84 -2.24
N LEU A 26 5.58 -14.15 -3.30
CA LEU A 26 5.80 -12.72 -3.50
C LEU A 26 4.56 -11.92 -3.04
N GLU A 27 4.76 -11.08 -2.03
CA GLU A 27 3.72 -10.21 -1.47
C GLU A 27 4.21 -8.76 -1.37
N TYR A 28 3.29 -7.83 -1.57
CA TYR A 28 3.50 -6.42 -1.29
C TYR A 28 3.15 -6.13 0.17
N ARG A 29 3.97 -5.32 0.83
CA ARG A 29 3.59 -4.68 2.09
C ARG A 29 3.26 -3.22 1.87
N PHE A 30 2.27 -2.73 2.61
CA PHE A 30 2.02 -1.30 2.70
C PHE A 30 3.17 -0.62 3.43
N ALA A 31 3.84 0.33 2.78
CA ALA A 31 4.95 1.08 3.35
C ALA A 31 4.51 2.36 4.06
N GLY A 32 3.27 2.80 3.86
CA GLY A 32 2.72 4.01 4.47
C GLY A 32 2.51 5.16 3.48
N PRO A 33 2.06 6.31 3.97
CA PRO A 33 1.64 6.60 5.35
C PRO A 33 0.14 6.39 5.56
N PHE A 34 -0.28 6.35 6.83
CA PHE A 34 -1.69 6.53 7.22
C PHE A 34 -2.07 8.02 7.16
N ARG A 35 -2.28 8.53 5.95
CA ARG A 35 -2.76 9.89 5.66
C ARG A 35 -3.89 9.86 4.63
N GLY A 36 -5.00 10.52 4.93
CA GLY A 36 -6.13 10.63 4.02
C GLY A 36 -5.75 11.36 2.73
N GLY A 37 -6.25 10.84 1.61
CA GLY A 37 -6.33 11.52 0.32
C GLY A 37 -7.78 11.79 -0.08
N ARG A 38 -8.04 12.25 -1.30
CA ARG A 38 -9.34 12.80 -1.68
C ARG A 38 -10.46 11.77 -1.65
N ALA A 39 -11.51 12.12 -0.91
CA ALA A 39 -12.76 11.38 -0.82
C ALA A 39 -13.92 12.17 -1.43
N THR A 40 -14.70 11.51 -2.28
CA THR A 40 -15.82 12.15 -3.00
C THR A 40 -17.17 11.48 -2.75
N ALA A 41 -17.19 10.33 -2.07
CA ALA A 41 -18.42 9.63 -1.73
C ALA A 41 -18.44 9.30 -0.23
N ALA A 42 -19.59 9.47 0.42
CA ALA A 42 -19.80 8.99 1.77
C ALA A 42 -21.27 8.71 2.05
N THR A 43 -21.50 7.81 2.98
CA THR A 43 -22.83 7.53 3.53
C THR A 43 -22.70 7.00 4.96
N GLY A 44 -23.76 7.14 5.74
CA GLY A 44 -23.91 6.50 7.04
C GLY A 44 -25.10 5.55 7.05
N VAL A 45 -25.28 4.87 8.16
CA VAL A 45 -26.37 3.88 8.30
C VAL A 45 -27.42 4.42 9.30
N PRO A 46 -28.67 4.67 8.86
CA PRO A 46 -29.75 5.04 9.78
C PRO A 46 -29.88 4.04 10.94
N GLY A 47 -30.09 4.53 12.16
CA GLY A 47 -30.10 3.70 13.38
C GLY A 47 -28.74 3.17 13.86
N GLN A 48 -27.63 3.36 13.13
CA GLN A 48 -26.28 2.97 13.55
C GLN A 48 -25.35 4.21 13.57
N PRO A 49 -25.35 5.01 14.67
CA PRO A 49 -24.76 6.34 14.69
C PRO A 49 -23.22 6.39 14.57
N PHE A 50 -22.54 5.25 14.62
CA PHE A 50 -21.09 5.14 14.53
C PHE A 50 -20.59 4.43 13.26
N VAL A 51 -21.51 3.98 12.40
CA VAL A 51 -21.18 3.27 11.16
C VAL A 51 -21.25 4.21 9.97
N PHE A 52 -20.11 4.36 9.29
CA PHE A 52 -19.98 5.19 8.09
C PHE A 52 -19.13 4.51 7.03
N TYR A 53 -19.37 4.90 5.78
CA TYR A 53 -18.59 4.48 4.62
C TYR A 53 -18.06 5.70 3.88
N ALA A 54 -16.85 5.59 3.35
CA ALA A 54 -16.20 6.61 2.53
C ALA A 54 -15.59 5.98 1.27
N GLY A 55 -15.73 6.68 0.14
CA GLY A 55 -15.19 6.32 -1.16
C GLY A 55 -14.20 7.35 -1.65
N TYR A 56 -13.03 6.88 -2.08
CA TYR A 56 -11.89 7.70 -2.47
C TYR A 56 -11.70 7.74 -3.99
N THR A 57 -10.97 8.72 -4.51
CA THR A 57 -10.77 8.88 -5.96
C THR A 57 -9.80 7.88 -6.58
N GLY A 58 -8.98 7.22 -5.75
CA GLY A 58 -8.20 6.03 -6.10
C GLY A 58 -7.94 5.08 -4.93
N GLY A 59 -8.60 5.29 -3.79
CA GLY A 59 -8.37 4.54 -2.55
C GLY A 59 -9.39 3.46 -2.20
N GLY A 60 -10.41 3.26 -3.03
CA GLY A 60 -11.45 2.25 -2.80
C GLY A 60 -12.49 2.67 -1.76
N VAL A 61 -13.14 1.68 -1.15
CA VAL A 61 -14.24 1.87 -0.17
C VAL A 61 -13.76 1.49 1.23
N TRP A 62 -14.01 2.37 2.19
CA TRP A 62 -13.62 2.20 3.58
C TRP A 62 -14.82 2.29 4.50
N LYS A 63 -14.82 1.45 5.53
CA LYS A 63 -15.83 1.39 6.58
C LYS A 63 -15.19 1.80 7.92
N THR A 64 -15.96 2.49 8.74
CA THR A 64 -15.71 2.65 10.18
C THR A 64 -16.96 2.25 10.94
N ASP A 65 -16.81 1.61 12.09
CA ASP A 65 -17.88 1.29 13.04
C ASP A 65 -17.67 1.94 14.43
N ASP A 66 -16.63 2.77 14.56
CA ASP A 66 -16.25 3.50 15.76
C ASP A 66 -16.25 5.02 15.56
N ALA A 67 -17.04 5.50 14.60
CA ALA A 67 -17.21 6.90 14.22
C ALA A 67 -15.94 7.59 13.71
N GLY A 68 -15.06 6.86 13.02
CA GLY A 68 -13.89 7.40 12.32
C GLY A 68 -12.58 7.38 13.12
N ASN A 69 -12.55 6.66 14.25
CA ASN A 69 -11.31 6.44 15.00
C ASN A 69 -10.42 5.41 14.29
N SER A 70 -11.03 4.42 13.65
CA SER A 70 -10.37 3.45 12.76
C SER A 70 -11.15 3.25 11.46
N TRP A 71 -10.45 2.86 10.40
CA TRP A 71 -11.01 2.62 9.07
C TRP A 71 -10.49 1.30 8.51
N THR A 72 -11.39 0.49 7.98
CA THR A 72 -11.08 -0.80 7.33
C THR A 72 -11.46 -0.73 5.86
N ASN A 73 -10.54 -1.12 4.97
CA ASN A 73 -10.85 -1.25 3.56
C ASN A 73 -11.78 -2.44 3.37
N ILE A 74 -12.85 -2.24 2.60
CA ILE A 74 -13.80 -3.31 2.25
C ILE A 74 -13.87 -3.54 0.75
N SER A 75 -13.13 -2.80 -0.08
CA SER A 75 -13.17 -2.94 -1.55
C SER A 75 -12.19 -3.96 -2.11
N ASP A 76 -11.07 -4.19 -1.42
CA ASP A 76 -9.94 -4.98 -1.94
C ASP A 76 -10.30 -6.48 -2.12
N SER A 77 -11.44 -6.93 -1.59
CA SER A 77 -11.97 -8.30 -1.76
C SER A 77 -12.67 -8.56 -3.11
N GLY A 78 -12.89 -7.54 -3.95
CA GLY A 78 -13.51 -7.79 -5.27
C GLY A 78 -13.84 -6.58 -6.15
N ILE A 79 -13.61 -5.34 -5.70
CA ILE A 79 -13.76 -4.16 -6.58
C ILE A 79 -12.45 -3.93 -7.33
N GLU A 80 -12.48 -4.11 -8.65
CA GLU A 80 -11.31 -4.00 -9.53
C GLU A 80 -10.97 -2.54 -9.91
N CYS A 81 -11.20 -1.58 -9.01
CA CYS A 81 -10.97 -0.15 -9.23
C CYS A 81 -10.94 0.64 -7.92
N GLY A 82 -9.97 1.55 -7.79
CA GLY A 82 -9.85 2.42 -6.62
C GLY A 82 -10.72 3.68 -6.67
N SER A 83 -11.28 4.05 -7.82
CA SER A 83 -12.03 5.29 -7.99
C SER A 83 -13.51 5.11 -7.69
N ILE A 84 -13.99 5.78 -6.64
CA ILE A 84 -15.37 5.66 -6.16
C ILE A 84 -16.11 6.99 -6.32
N GLY A 85 -17.24 6.96 -7.02
CA GLY A 85 -18.09 8.13 -7.24
C GLY A 85 -19.33 8.20 -6.35
N SER A 86 -19.88 7.05 -5.95
CA SER A 86 -21.05 7.03 -5.06
C SER A 86 -21.13 5.73 -4.25
N ILE A 87 -21.71 5.82 -3.04
CA ILE A 87 -21.97 4.70 -2.14
C ILE A 87 -23.40 4.85 -1.62
N ALA A 88 -24.22 3.82 -1.78
CA ALA A 88 -25.57 3.79 -1.26
C ALA A 88 -25.83 2.51 -0.45
N VAL A 89 -26.34 2.68 0.77
CA VAL A 89 -26.71 1.59 1.67
C VAL A 89 -28.22 1.41 1.63
N SER A 90 -28.69 0.15 1.56
CA SER A 90 -30.12 -0.15 1.62
C SER A 90 -30.68 0.15 3.02
N HIS A 91 -31.78 0.91 3.06
CA HIS A 91 -32.43 1.32 4.30
C HIS A 91 -33.12 0.17 5.06
N ARG A 92 -33.36 -0.98 4.40
CA ARG A 92 -33.98 -2.18 5.04
C ARG A 92 -32.99 -3.29 5.37
N ALA A 93 -31.84 -3.28 4.71
CA ALA A 93 -30.82 -4.33 4.78
C ALA A 93 -29.44 -3.64 4.70
N PRO A 94 -28.93 -3.05 5.80
CA PRO A 94 -27.72 -2.24 5.79
C PRO A 94 -26.44 -2.95 5.32
N GLU A 95 -26.44 -4.28 5.33
CA GLU A 95 -25.40 -5.14 4.73
C GLU A 95 -25.40 -5.11 3.19
N THR A 96 -26.49 -4.64 2.57
CA THR A 96 -26.59 -4.44 1.13
C THR A 96 -26.11 -3.04 0.76
N ILE A 97 -24.99 -3.00 0.03
CA ILE A 97 -24.32 -1.76 -0.38
C ILE A 97 -24.12 -1.78 -1.89
N LEU A 98 -24.48 -0.67 -2.55
CA LEU A 98 -24.17 -0.40 -3.94
C LEU A 98 -23.05 0.63 -4.03
N VAL A 99 -22.10 0.39 -4.93
CA VAL A 99 -20.94 1.24 -5.16
C VAL A 99 -20.83 1.56 -6.65
N GLY A 100 -20.95 2.84 -6.97
CA GLY A 100 -20.69 3.38 -8.30
C GLY A 100 -19.23 3.81 -8.39
N THR A 101 -18.50 3.25 -9.35
CA THR A 101 -17.09 3.63 -9.58
C THR A 101 -16.97 4.87 -10.47
N GLY A 102 -15.82 5.54 -10.41
CA GLY A 102 -15.49 6.76 -11.15
C GLY A 102 -16.09 8.01 -10.53
N SER A 103 -15.24 8.82 -9.88
CA SER A 103 -15.64 10.07 -9.24
C SER A 103 -16.21 11.11 -10.22
N ASP A 104 -17.31 11.76 -9.85
CA ASP A 104 -17.98 12.82 -10.63
C ASP A 104 -17.34 14.21 -10.50
N SER A 105 -16.18 14.29 -9.86
CA SER A 105 -15.35 15.49 -9.72
C SER A 105 -14.20 15.41 -10.73
N PRO A 106 -14.40 15.85 -12.00
CA PRO A 106 -13.55 15.45 -13.13
C PRO A 106 -12.24 16.23 -13.16
N ARG A 107 -11.31 16.03 -12.21
CA ARG A 107 -9.98 16.66 -12.20
C ARG A 107 -9.11 16.14 -13.37
N GLY A 108 -8.05 16.87 -13.73
CA GLY A 108 -7.19 16.52 -14.88
C GLY A 108 -6.44 15.18 -14.79
N ASN A 109 -6.39 14.57 -13.61
CA ASN A 109 -5.78 13.28 -13.28
C ASN A 109 -6.78 12.29 -12.65
N VAL A 110 -8.08 12.49 -12.83
CA VAL A 110 -9.11 11.57 -12.30
C VAL A 110 -9.10 10.24 -13.05
N SER A 111 -9.39 9.17 -12.33
CA SER A 111 -9.50 7.81 -12.88
C SER A 111 -10.87 7.55 -13.52
N PRO A 112 -10.94 6.71 -14.58
CA PRO A 112 -12.21 6.22 -15.11
C PRO A 112 -12.86 5.24 -14.12
N GLY A 113 -14.20 5.24 -14.08
CA GLY A 113 -14.95 4.17 -13.42
C GLY A 113 -15.13 2.95 -14.33
N VAL A 114 -15.37 1.80 -13.71
CA VAL A 114 -15.49 0.47 -14.32
C VAL A 114 -16.86 -0.19 -14.06
N GLY A 115 -17.86 0.60 -13.66
CA GLY A 115 -19.25 0.18 -13.46
C GLY A 115 -19.72 0.15 -12.01
N MET A 116 -20.82 -0.59 -11.79
CA MET A 116 -21.51 -0.72 -10.51
C MET A 116 -21.12 -2.03 -9.82
N TYR A 117 -20.91 -1.98 -8.51
CA TYR A 117 -20.68 -3.15 -7.66
C TYR A 117 -21.72 -3.22 -6.55
N LYS A 118 -22.02 -4.45 -6.11
CA LYS A 118 -22.95 -4.75 -5.03
C LYS A 118 -22.34 -5.75 -4.06
N THR A 119 -22.57 -5.54 -2.78
CA THR A 119 -22.39 -6.53 -1.71
C THR A 119 -23.71 -6.73 -0.98
N ILE A 120 -23.89 -7.89 -0.35
CA ILE A 120 -25.02 -8.22 0.53
C ILE A 120 -24.55 -8.70 1.91
N ASP A 121 -23.25 -8.63 2.19
CA ASP A 121 -22.60 -9.10 3.41
C ASP A 121 -21.74 -8.01 4.04
N GLY A 122 -22.06 -6.74 3.77
CA GLY A 122 -21.38 -5.59 4.38
C GLY A 122 -19.98 -5.33 3.85
N GLY A 123 -19.63 -5.90 2.69
CA GLY A 123 -18.37 -5.68 1.98
C GLY A 123 -17.37 -6.84 2.06
N GLU A 124 -17.77 -8.00 2.59
CA GLU A 124 -16.92 -9.20 2.59
C GLU A 124 -16.74 -9.71 1.15
N ASN A 125 -17.81 -9.74 0.36
CA ASN A 125 -17.80 -10.11 -1.05
C ASN A 125 -18.47 -9.07 -1.94
N TRP A 126 -17.88 -8.81 -3.11
CA TRP A 126 -18.43 -7.89 -4.11
C TRP A 126 -18.75 -8.60 -5.41
N LYS A 127 -19.85 -8.17 -6.04
CA LYS A 127 -20.28 -8.58 -7.36
C LYS A 127 -20.39 -7.37 -8.26
N LYS A 128 -19.78 -7.42 -9.43
CA LYS A 128 -20.01 -6.45 -10.52
C LYS A 128 -21.43 -6.65 -11.07
N VAL A 129 -22.23 -5.58 -11.14
CA VAL A 129 -23.67 -5.62 -11.46
C VAL A 129 -24.05 -4.67 -12.61
N GLY A 130 -23.13 -4.48 -13.57
CA GLY A 130 -23.38 -3.75 -14.81
C GLY A 130 -22.76 -2.35 -14.88
N MET A 131 -23.19 -1.57 -15.88
CA MET A 131 -22.77 -0.18 -16.10
C MET A 131 -21.27 0.01 -16.41
N GLU A 132 -20.57 -1.02 -16.91
CA GLU A 132 -19.11 -1.08 -17.07
C GLU A 132 -18.54 -0.01 -18.00
N LYS A 133 -19.34 0.46 -18.96
CA LYS A 133 -18.96 1.49 -19.93
C LYS A 133 -19.42 2.90 -19.54
N CYS A 134 -20.02 3.06 -18.36
CA CYS A 134 -20.58 4.35 -17.93
C CYS A 134 -19.49 5.37 -17.60
N GLY A 135 -18.28 4.96 -17.20
CA GLY A 135 -17.28 5.90 -16.70
C GLY A 135 -17.67 6.37 -15.30
N GLN A 136 -18.01 7.65 -15.14
CA GLN A 136 -18.30 8.25 -13.83
C GLN A 136 -19.75 8.03 -13.39
N ILE A 137 -19.95 7.49 -12.18
CA ILE A 137 -21.25 7.30 -11.53
C ILE A 137 -21.30 8.20 -10.29
N GLY A 138 -21.99 9.34 -10.42
CA GLY A 138 -21.93 10.42 -9.44
C GLY A 138 -22.94 10.33 -8.29
N ASP A 139 -24.00 9.54 -8.47
CA ASP A 139 -25.03 9.43 -7.43
C ASP A 139 -25.83 8.13 -7.55
N ILE A 140 -26.29 7.62 -6.40
CA ILE A 140 -27.12 6.41 -6.28
C ILE A 140 -28.14 6.68 -5.19
N VAL A 141 -29.42 6.59 -5.55
CA VAL A 141 -30.53 6.86 -4.63
C VAL A 141 -31.51 5.70 -4.64
N TYR A 142 -31.77 5.14 -3.45
CA TYR A 142 -32.82 4.15 -3.26
C TYR A 142 -34.20 4.83 -3.22
N ASP A 143 -35.20 4.13 -3.73
CA ASP A 143 -36.59 4.46 -3.42
C ASP A 143 -36.82 4.37 -1.89
N PRO A 144 -37.43 5.39 -1.25
CA PRO A 144 -37.63 5.43 0.20
C PRO A 144 -38.61 4.39 0.74
N HIS A 145 -39.33 3.69 -0.13
CA HIS A 145 -40.40 2.75 0.22
C HIS A 145 -40.17 1.33 -0.32
N ASP A 146 -39.30 1.15 -1.33
CA ASP A 146 -38.96 -0.15 -1.90
C ASP A 146 -37.44 -0.29 -2.15
N PRO A 147 -36.71 -1.09 -1.36
CA PRO A 147 -35.26 -1.27 -1.55
C PRO A 147 -34.88 -1.98 -2.86
N ASN A 148 -35.85 -2.53 -3.61
CA ASN A 148 -35.57 -3.10 -4.93
C ASN A 148 -35.51 -2.04 -6.03
N VAL A 149 -36.06 -0.85 -5.79
CA VAL A 149 -36.06 0.23 -6.77
C VAL A 149 -34.92 1.19 -6.44
N VAL A 150 -34.00 1.33 -7.39
CA VAL A 150 -32.79 2.15 -7.23
C VAL A 150 -32.57 2.96 -8.49
N TYR A 151 -32.11 4.20 -8.35
CA TYR A 151 -31.69 5.03 -9.48
C TYR A 151 -30.22 5.39 -9.37
N ALA A 152 -29.55 5.52 -10.51
CA ALA A 152 -28.15 5.92 -10.58
C ALA A 152 -27.96 7.06 -11.58
N ALA A 153 -27.13 8.04 -11.21
CA ALA A 153 -26.72 9.15 -12.05
C ALA A 153 -25.40 8.80 -12.74
N ALA A 154 -25.46 8.53 -14.04
CA ALA A 154 -24.29 8.28 -14.86
C ALA A 154 -23.86 9.59 -15.55
N LEU A 155 -22.79 10.21 -15.04
CA LEU A 155 -22.21 11.39 -15.68
C LEU A 155 -21.66 11.01 -17.06
N GLY A 156 -21.14 9.79 -17.20
CA GLY A 156 -20.55 9.30 -18.44
C GLY A 156 -19.06 9.20 -18.38
N ASN A 157 -18.46 8.78 -19.50
CA ASN A 157 -17.03 8.81 -19.70
C ASN A 157 -16.59 10.25 -19.99
N ILE A 158 -16.05 10.96 -19.01
CA ILE A 158 -15.63 12.36 -19.20
C ILE A 158 -14.50 12.55 -20.22
N PHE A 159 -13.84 11.51 -20.73
CA PHE A 159 -12.76 11.67 -21.70
C PHE A 159 -13.25 11.73 -23.16
N GLY A 160 -14.52 11.41 -23.42
CA GLY A 160 -15.13 11.58 -24.73
C GLY A 160 -16.64 11.27 -24.75
N PRO A 161 -17.28 11.38 -25.93
CA PRO A 161 -18.70 11.06 -26.05
C PRO A 161 -18.97 9.57 -25.82
N ASN A 162 -20.04 9.24 -25.09
CA ASN A 162 -20.51 7.87 -24.90
C ASN A 162 -22.02 7.79 -24.67
N LYS A 163 -22.65 6.66 -25.04
CA LYS A 163 -24.12 6.51 -25.00
C LYS A 163 -24.64 6.15 -23.62
N GLU A 164 -23.76 5.74 -22.72
CA GLU A 164 -24.10 5.25 -21.39
C GLU A 164 -24.36 6.37 -20.36
N ARG A 165 -24.47 7.63 -20.80
CA ARG A 165 -24.80 8.80 -19.98
C ARG A 165 -26.27 8.84 -19.57
N GLY A 166 -26.58 9.45 -18.42
CA GLY A 166 -27.94 9.78 -18.02
C GLY A 166 -28.42 9.03 -16.78
N VAL A 167 -29.72 8.79 -16.66
CA VAL A 167 -30.32 8.18 -15.46
C VAL A 167 -30.63 6.72 -15.73
N TYR A 168 -30.19 5.86 -14.82
CA TYR A 168 -30.49 4.44 -14.81
C TYR A 168 -31.43 4.08 -13.68
N LYS A 169 -32.24 3.05 -13.91
CA LYS A 169 -33.17 2.48 -12.93
C LYS A 169 -32.93 0.98 -12.81
N SER A 170 -32.91 0.49 -11.59
CA SER A 170 -33.06 -0.91 -11.24
C SER A 170 -34.41 -1.15 -10.56
N THR A 171 -34.96 -2.35 -10.75
CA THR A 171 -36.17 -2.82 -10.04
C THR A 171 -35.95 -4.16 -9.33
N ASP A 172 -34.69 -4.59 -9.23
CA ASP A 172 -34.23 -5.83 -8.61
C ASP A 172 -33.10 -5.58 -7.58
N GLY A 173 -33.10 -4.39 -6.98
CA GLY A 173 -32.14 -4.02 -5.93
C GLY A 173 -30.71 -3.82 -6.44
N GLY A 174 -30.56 -3.39 -7.69
CA GLY A 174 -29.29 -3.08 -8.34
C GLY A 174 -28.63 -4.26 -9.06
N ASP A 175 -29.31 -5.40 -9.25
CA ASP A 175 -28.75 -6.55 -9.97
C ASP A 175 -28.75 -6.35 -11.49
N SER A 176 -29.68 -5.55 -12.01
CA SER A 176 -29.72 -5.10 -13.40
C SER A 176 -30.20 -3.65 -13.54
N TRP A 177 -29.82 -3.00 -14.64
CA TRP A 177 -30.03 -1.56 -14.85
C TRP A 177 -30.59 -1.26 -16.23
N GLU A 178 -31.63 -0.42 -16.28
CA GLU A 178 -32.25 0.13 -17.49
C GLU A 178 -31.94 1.63 -17.59
N GLN A 179 -31.48 2.10 -18.75
CA GLN A 179 -31.32 3.53 -19.02
C GLN A 179 -32.68 4.18 -19.27
N VAL A 180 -33.20 4.91 -18.28
CA VAL A 180 -34.54 5.52 -18.32
C VAL A 180 -34.52 6.99 -18.77
N PHE A 181 -33.35 7.63 -18.79
CA PHE A 181 -33.20 8.98 -19.32
C PHE A 181 -31.87 9.18 -20.02
N PHE A 182 -31.91 9.65 -21.27
CA PHE A 182 -30.75 9.97 -22.08
C PHE A 182 -31.03 11.23 -22.90
N LEU A 183 -30.11 12.20 -22.87
CA LEU A 183 -30.21 13.44 -23.66
C LEU A 183 -29.37 13.37 -24.92
N ASN A 184 -28.07 13.11 -24.76
CA ASN A 184 -27.07 12.98 -25.82
C ASN A 184 -25.79 12.36 -25.24
N ASP A 185 -24.79 12.13 -26.09
CA ASP A 185 -23.55 11.43 -25.74
C ASP A 185 -22.50 12.27 -25.00
N THR A 186 -22.77 13.55 -24.71
CA THR A 186 -21.86 14.45 -23.96
C THR A 186 -22.44 14.97 -22.65
N THR A 187 -23.75 14.82 -22.43
CA THR A 187 -24.47 15.30 -21.25
C THR A 187 -25.02 14.12 -20.44
N GLY A 188 -24.57 13.98 -19.19
CA GLY A 188 -25.00 12.92 -18.28
C GLY A 188 -25.67 13.45 -17.02
N ALA A 189 -26.15 12.54 -16.17
CA ALA A 189 -26.73 12.88 -14.88
C ALA A 189 -25.62 12.94 -13.83
N VAL A 190 -25.63 13.94 -12.95
CA VAL A 190 -24.61 14.11 -11.90
C VAL A 190 -25.17 14.05 -10.49
N ASP A 191 -26.46 14.31 -10.30
CA ASP A 191 -27.12 14.38 -9.00
C ASP A 191 -28.60 14.00 -9.13
N LEU A 192 -29.17 13.31 -8.14
CA LEU A 192 -30.56 12.86 -8.12
C LEU A 192 -31.25 13.21 -6.79
N ALA A 193 -32.53 13.54 -6.87
CA ALA A 193 -33.38 13.65 -5.68
C ALA A 193 -34.73 12.97 -5.91
N ILE A 194 -35.13 12.08 -4.99
CA ILE A 194 -36.41 11.36 -5.03
C ILE A 194 -37.34 11.94 -3.97
N HIS A 195 -38.59 12.21 -4.34
CA HIS A 195 -39.58 12.71 -3.40
C HIS A 195 -39.86 11.68 -2.29
N PRO A 196 -39.73 12.05 -1.00
CA PRO A 196 -39.69 11.09 0.12
C PRO A 196 -41.00 10.34 0.38
N GLU A 197 -42.14 10.86 -0.08
CA GLU A 197 -43.47 10.24 0.06
C GLU A 197 -44.08 9.72 -1.26
N ASN A 198 -43.49 10.06 -2.41
CA ASN A 198 -44.04 9.74 -3.73
C ASN A 198 -42.89 9.54 -4.71
N SER A 199 -42.33 8.33 -4.71
CA SER A 199 -41.15 8.00 -5.49
C SER A 199 -41.33 8.01 -7.01
N ALA A 200 -42.56 8.25 -7.50
CA ALA A 200 -42.77 8.57 -8.92
C ALA A 200 -42.19 9.94 -9.31
N ILE A 201 -41.99 10.84 -8.34
CA ILE A 201 -41.43 12.16 -8.56
C ILE A 201 -39.92 12.14 -8.31
N ILE A 202 -39.15 12.42 -9.37
CA ILE A 202 -37.69 12.35 -9.36
C ILE A 202 -37.14 13.58 -10.06
N TYR A 203 -36.08 14.17 -9.51
CA TYR A 203 -35.34 15.26 -10.12
C TYR A 203 -33.93 14.79 -10.49
N ALA A 204 -33.45 15.22 -11.65
CA ALA A 204 -32.10 14.91 -12.14
C ALA A 204 -31.38 16.17 -12.58
N GLY A 205 -30.18 16.39 -12.03
CA GLY A 205 -29.23 17.39 -12.53
C GLY A 205 -28.46 16.84 -13.72
N MET A 206 -28.63 17.46 -14.89
CA MET A 206 -27.96 17.03 -16.13
C MET A 206 -26.83 17.99 -16.49
N TRP A 207 -25.62 17.46 -16.68
CA TRP A 207 -24.40 18.24 -16.89
C TRP A 207 -23.53 17.66 -18.02
N ARG A 208 -22.96 18.56 -18.84
CA ARG A 208 -21.90 18.22 -19.80
C ARG A 208 -20.55 18.49 -19.16
N ALA A 209 -19.77 17.44 -18.98
CA ALA A 209 -18.39 17.49 -18.53
C ALA A 209 -17.51 16.66 -19.47
N GLU A 210 -16.48 17.29 -20.04
CA GLU A 210 -15.42 16.59 -20.76
C GLU A 210 -14.03 17.09 -20.32
N ARG A 211 -13.12 16.17 -20.01
CA ARG A 211 -11.76 16.47 -19.57
C ARG A 211 -10.75 16.14 -20.67
N LYS A 212 -9.95 17.14 -21.05
CA LYS A 212 -8.82 17.04 -21.98
C LYS A 212 -7.50 17.37 -21.27
N PRO A 213 -6.34 17.01 -21.85
CA PRO A 213 -5.05 17.35 -21.25
C PRO A 213 -4.88 18.84 -20.95
N TRP A 214 -5.41 19.70 -21.82
CA TRP A 214 -5.24 21.15 -21.77
C TRP A 214 -6.48 21.94 -21.32
N THR A 215 -7.62 21.30 -21.05
CA THR A 215 -8.86 22.03 -20.67
C THR A 215 -9.93 21.14 -20.05
N LEU A 216 -10.83 21.75 -19.26
CA LEU A 216 -12.18 21.25 -18.98
C LEU A 216 -13.16 21.85 -19.98
N ILE A 217 -14.12 21.06 -20.47
CA ILE A 217 -15.34 21.57 -21.09
C ILE A 217 -16.44 21.44 -20.05
N ASP A 218 -16.93 22.59 -19.57
CA ASP A 218 -17.89 22.72 -18.48
C ASP A 218 -19.18 23.37 -18.97
N GLY A 219 -20.20 22.53 -19.12
CA GLY A 219 -21.56 22.93 -19.43
C GLY A 219 -21.96 22.79 -20.89
N GLY A 220 -23.28 22.79 -21.12
CA GLY A 220 -23.90 22.63 -22.44
C GLY A 220 -25.33 23.19 -22.48
N GLU A 221 -25.90 23.35 -23.67
CA GLU A 221 -27.26 23.90 -23.86
C GLU A 221 -28.37 22.95 -23.36
N THR A 222 -28.08 21.65 -23.33
CA THR A 222 -28.97 20.59 -22.91
C THR A 222 -28.90 20.29 -21.41
N GLY A 223 -27.91 20.85 -20.71
CA GLY A 223 -27.80 20.74 -19.25
C GLY A 223 -28.94 21.46 -18.54
N GLY A 224 -29.21 21.10 -17.29
CA GLY A 224 -30.32 21.69 -16.52
C GLY A 224 -30.98 20.70 -15.57
N LEU A 225 -31.96 21.20 -14.81
CA LEU A 225 -32.79 20.37 -13.95
C LEU A 225 -33.92 19.73 -14.77
N TYR A 226 -34.09 18.42 -14.62
CA TYR A 226 -35.18 17.67 -15.22
C TYR A 226 -36.01 17.00 -14.14
N ARG A 227 -37.30 16.81 -14.40
CA ARG A 227 -38.25 16.16 -13.51
C ARG A 227 -38.98 15.03 -14.22
N SER A 228 -39.15 13.91 -13.52
CA SER A 228 -40.13 12.88 -13.84
C SER A 228 -41.22 12.89 -12.77
N VAL A 229 -42.45 12.55 -13.17
CA VAL A 229 -43.61 12.37 -12.26
C VAL A 229 -44.25 10.98 -12.42
N ASP A 230 -43.60 10.09 -13.16
CA ASP A 230 -44.07 8.75 -13.50
C ASP A 230 -42.96 7.69 -13.35
N ALA A 231 -42.11 7.89 -12.34
CA ALA A 231 -41.03 6.98 -11.94
C ALA A 231 -39.95 6.76 -13.02
N GLY A 232 -39.65 7.81 -13.79
CA GLY A 232 -38.59 7.85 -14.78
C GLY A 232 -39.02 7.50 -16.20
N LYS A 233 -40.31 7.29 -16.49
CA LYS A 233 -40.78 6.94 -17.84
C LYS A 233 -40.76 8.13 -18.78
N ASN A 234 -41.12 9.31 -18.29
CA ASN A 234 -41.06 10.57 -19.00
C ASN A 234 -40.35 11.64 -18.16
N TRP A 235 -39.66 12.55 -18.84
CA TRP A 235 -38.87 13.61 -18.22
C TRP A 235 -39.17 14.95 -18.89
N GLU A 236 -39.29 16.00 -18.09
CA GLU A 236 -39.46 17.38 -18.55
C GLU A 236 -38.34 18.27 -18.00
N ARG A 237 -37.83 19.19 -18.83
CA ARG A 237 -36.87 20.19 -18.37
C ARG A 237 -37.60 21.29 -17.59
N ILE A 238 -37.10 21.63 -16.41
CA ILE A 238 -37.64 22.73 -15.62
C ILE A 238 -36.89 24.02 -15.98
N THR A 239 -37.62 25.01 -16.49
CA THR A 239 -37.09 26.35 -16.82
C THR A 239 -37.78 27.47 -16.04
N ASN A 240 -38.94 27.22 -15.43
CA ASN A 240 -39.72 28.25 -14.75
C ASN A 240 -39.00 28.78 -13.50
N GLY A 241 -38.35 29.94 -13.63
CA GLY A 241 -37.59 30.58 -12.57
C GLY A 241 -36.17 30.04 -12.40
N LEU A 242 -35.70 29.18 -13.31
CA LEU A 242 -34.31 28.73 -13.42
C LEU A 242 -33.65 29.33 -14.68
N PRO A 243 -32.33 29.55 -14.68
CA PRO A 243 -31.61 30.04 -15.87
C PRO A 243 -31.62 29.03 -17.03
N GLU A 244 -31.63 29.55 -18.25
CA GLU A 244 -31.58 28.79 -19.51
C GLU A 244 -30.26 29.04 -20.27
N GLY A 245 -30.04 28.30 -21.37
CA GLY A 245 -28.85 28.41 -22.20
C GLY A 245 -27.74 27.47 -21.74
N LEU A 246 -26.51 28.01 -21.60
CA LEU A 246 -25.33 27.24 -21.23
C LEU A 246 -25.28 27.00 -19.71
N ILE A 247 -25.63 25.78 -19.31
CA ILE A 247 -25.74 25.37 -17.90
C ILE A 247 -24.63 24.38 -17.54
N GLY A 248 -24.01 24.58 -16.37
CA GLY A 248 -22.90 23.78 -15.83
C GLY A 248 -23.37 22.76 -14.81
N LYS A 249 -22.53 22.43 -13.82
CA LYS A 249 -22.87 21.45 -12.78
C LYS A 249 -24.08 21.92 -11.96
N ILE A 250 -24.95 20.97 -11.61
CA ILE A 250 -26.20 21.20 -10.88
C ILE A 250 -26.25 20.24 -9.71
N GLY A 251 -26.51 20.77 -8.52
CA GLY A 251 -26.91 19.98 -7.36
C GLY A 251 -28.37 20.22 -7.01
N VAL A 252 -29.10 19.20 -6.57
CA VAL A 252 -30.52 19.28 -6.20
C VAL A 252 -30.79 18.44 -4.96
N ASP A 253 -31.58 18.98 -4.03
CA ASP A 253 -32.10 18.18 -2.91
C ASP A 253 -33.49 18.67 -2.46
N ILE A 254 -34.26 17.76 -1.87
CA ILE A 254 -35.63 17.94 -1.41
C ILE A 254 -35.63 17.89 0.11
N SER A 255 -36.34 18.82 0.78
CA SER A 255 -36.49 18.73 2.23
C SER A 255 -37.29 17.48 2.63
N PRO A 256 -36.73 16.57 3.44
CA PRO A 256 -37.46 15.36 3.86
C PRO A 256 -38.70 15.66 4.71
N VAL A 257 -38.68 16.79 5.45
CA VAL A 257 -39.78 17.22 6.32
C VAL A 257 -40.79 18.16 5.63
N ASN A 258 -40.48 18.67 4.44
CA ASN A 258 -41.40 19.46 3.61
C ASN A 258 -41.12 19.23 2.11
N PRO A 259 -41.71 18.20 1.49
CA PRO A 259 -41.38 17.80 0.12
C PRO A 259 -41.73 18.83 -0.97
N LYS A 260 -42.49 19.89 -0.63
CA LYS A 260 -42.71 21.02 -1.55
C LYS A 260 -41.50 21.93 -1.65
N ARG A 261 -40.57 21.84 -0.70
CA ARG A 261 -39.35 22.62 -0.67
C ARG A 261 -38.21 21.86 -1.34
N ILE A 262 -37.66 22.48 -2.37
CA ILE A 262 -36.56 21.94 -3.17
C ILE A 262 -35.50 23.03 -3.29
N TRP A 263 -34.25 22.68 -3.06
CA TRP A 263 -33.12 23.55 -3.35
C TRP A 263 -32.36 23.05 -4.57
N VAL A 264 -31.88 24.00 -5.35
CA VAL A 264 -31.04 23.75 -6.52
C VAL A 264 -29.86 24.71 -6.46
N ILE A 265 -28.64 24.19 -6.53
CA ILE A 265 -27.45 25.00 -6.78
C ILE A 265 -27.04 24.79 -8.23
N GLN A 266 -26.93 25.88 -8.99
CA GLN A 266 -26.72 25.79 -10.44
C GLN A 266 -25.63 26.76 -10.90
N GLN A 267 -24.75 26.23 -11.74
CA GLN A 267 -23.73 26.99 -12.45
C GLN A 267 -24.24 27.46 -13.82
N THR A 268 -23.89 28.69 -14.19
CA THR A 268 -24.37 29.36 -15.39
C THR A 268 -23.28 30.24 -15.98
N ALA A 269 -23.28 30.41 -17.31
CA ALA A 269 -22.33 31.30 -17.99
C ALA A 269 -22.40 32.76 -17.52
N ALA A 270 -23.61 33.24 -17.22
CA ALA A 270 -23.85 34.54 -16.62
C ALA A 270 -23.68 34.46 -15.10
N GLU A 271 -22.70 35.16 -14.54
CA GLU A 271 -22.42 35.15 -13.09
C GLU A 271 -23.65 35.59 -12.29
N GLU A 272 -24.35 36.61 -12.76
CA GLU A 272 -25.52 37.18 -12.14
C GLU A 272 -26.73 36.24 -12.13
N ALA A 273 -26.68 35.13 -12.86
CA ALA A 273 -27.69 34.08 -12.88
C ALA A 273 -27.31 32.85 -12.03
N GLY A 274 -26.05 32.68 -11.61
CA GLY A 274 -25.62 31.52 -10.84
C GLY A 274 -26.01 31.60 -9.37
N GLY A 275 -26.28 30.49 -8.69
CA GLY A 275 -26.54 30.54 -7.24
C GLY A 275 -27.43 29.43 -6.72
N VAL A 276 -27.97 29.66 -5.52
CA VAL A 276 -28.95 28.78 -4.89
C VAL A 276 -30.36 29.29 -5.21
N TYR A 277 -31.14 28.38 -5.73
CA TYR A 277 -32.54 28.51 -6.07
C TYR A 277 -33.37 27.67 -5.11
N ARG A 278 -34.60 28.11 -4.87
CA ARG A 278 -35.56 27.37 -4.06
C ARG A 278 -36.94 27.37 -4.71
N SER A 279 -37.59 26.22 -4.67
CA SER A 279 -39.03 26.07 -4.88
C SER A 279 -39.73 25.86 -3.53
N ASP A 280 -40.93 26.39 -3.39
CA ASP A 280 -41.84 26.11 -2.27
C ASP A 280 -43.16 25.45 -2.78
N ASP A 281 -43.19 25.00 -4.04
CA ASP A 281 -44.35 24.45 -4.74
C ASP A 281 -44.09 23.08 -5.43
N GLY A 282 -43.09 22.33 -4.95
CA GLY A 282 -42.76 21.01 -5.52
C GLY A 282 -42.11 21.10 -6.89
N GLY A 283 -41.32 22.14 -7.13
CA GLY A 283 -40.57 22.36 -8.36
C GLY A 283 -41.40 22.82 -9.55
N ALA A 284 -42.61 23.34 -9.35
CA ALA A 284 -43.39 23.98 -10.41
C ALA A 284 -42.83 25.37 -10.77
N SER A 285 -42.26 26.08 -9.79
CA SER A 285 -41.50 27.31 -9.99
C SER A 285 -40.33 27.45 -9.02
N PHE A 286 -39.27 28.12 -9.45
CA PHE A 286 -38.09 28.41 -8.62
C PHE A 286 -37.85 29.91 -8.49
N LYS A 287 -37.15 30.29 -7.41
CA LYS A 287 -36.65 31.63 -7.21
C LYS A 287 -35.20 31.58 -6.74
N ARG A 288 -34.33 32.42 -7.32
CA ARG A 288 -32.98 32.62 -6.79
C ARG A 288 -33.08 33.28 -5.42
N ILE A 289 -32.57 32.59 -4.40
CA ILE A 289 -32.63 33.07 -3.00
C ILE A 289 -31.26 33.51 -2.49
N ASN A 290 -30.17 33.02 -3.09
CA ASN A 290 -28.82 33.41 -2.72
C ASN A 290 -27.89 33.43 -3.92
N ARG A 291 -27.10 34.51 -4.03
CA ARG A 291 -26.14 34.74 -5.11
C ARG A 291 -24.68 34.54 -4.73
N ASP A 292 -24.40 34.31 -3.44
CA ASP A 292 -23.06 34.34 -2.86
C ASP A 292 -22.08 33.45 -3.63
N HIS A 293 -21.02 34.06 -4.14
CA HIS A 293 -20.04 33.40 -5.01
C HIS A 293 -19.22 32.36 -4.24
N LYS A 294 -19.14 32.45 -2.91
CA LYS A 294 -18.40 31.47 -2.10
C LYS A 294 -18.96 30.03 -2.21
N LEU A 295 -20.21 29.90 -2.62
CA LEU A 295 -20.88 28.61 -2.83
C LEU A 295 -20.57 28.00 -4.22
N ARG A 296 -19.87 28.74 -5.09
CA ARG A 296 -19.62 28.41 -6.49
C ARG A 296 -18.22 28.84 -6.94
N GLN A 297 -17.24 28.90 -6.02
CA GLN A 297 -15.89 29.36 -6.35
C GLN A 297 -15.22 28.49 -7.41
N ARG A 298 -15.51 27.18 -7.37
CA ARG A 298 -15.10 26.18 -8.37
C ARG A 298 -16.26 25.21 -8.61
N GLY A 299 -17.31 25.71 -9.27
CA GLY A 299 -18.63 25.08 -9.28
C GLY A 299 -18.64 23.67 -9.87
N TRP A 300 -17.94 23.48 -10.99
CA TRP A 300 -17.80 22.18 -11.67
C TRP A 300 -17.17 21.08 -10.79
N TYR A 301 -16.40 21.46 -9.76
CA TYR A 301 -15.68 20.51 -8.92
C TYR A 301 -16.50 20.11 -7.69
N TYR A 302 -17.21 21.05 -7.04
CA TYR A 302 -17.86 20.76 -5.75
C TYR A 302 -19.40 20.88 -5.71
N SER A 303 -20.03 21.77 -6.49
CA SER A 303 -21.36 22.35 -6.21
C SER A 303 -22.52 21.36 -5.96
N ARG A 304 -22.60 20.82 -4.74
CA ARG A 304 -23.71 20.02 -4.21
C ARG A 304 -24.42 20.74 -3.06
N ILE A 305 -25.66 20.35 -2.82
CA ILE A 305 -26.54 20.94 -1.82
C ILE A 305 -27.28 19.83 -1.09
N PHE A 306 -27.41 19.95 0.23
CA PHE A 306 -27.98 18.89 1.08
C PHE A 306 -28.97 19.49 2.08
N ALA A 307 -30.19 18.99 2.10
CA ALA A 307 -31.24 19.40 3.02
C ALA A 307 -31.02 18.76 4.41
N ASP A 308 -31.36 19.50 5.46
CA ASP A 308 -31.39 18.93 6.80
C ASP A 308 -32.57 17.96 6.94
N PRO A 309 -32.36 16.74 7.47
CA PRO A 309 -33.40 15.73 7.52
C PRO A 309 -34.49 16.01 8.56
N GLN A 310 -34.28 16.95 9.49
CA GLN A 310 -35.25 17.29 10.54
C GLN A 310 -35.72 18.75 10.52
N ASN A 311 -35.15 19.60 9.65
CA ASN A 311 -35.46 21.03 9.63
C ASN A 311 -35.66 21.57 8.22
N GLU A 312 -36.88 22.01 7.89
CA GLU A 312 -37.24 22.49 6.55
C GLU A 312 -36.50 23.77 6.11
N ASN A 313 -35.84 24.50 7.01
CA ASN A 313 -35.12 25.74 6.70
C ASN A 313 -33.60 25.56 6.72
N THR A 314 -33.10 24.39 7.11
CA THR A 314 -31.66 24.15 7.20
C THR A 314 -31.17 23.45 5.95
N VAL A 315 -30.09 23.97 5.36
CA VAL A 315 -29.50 23.44 4.13
C VAL A 315 -27.99 23.67 4.12
N TYR A 316 -27.25 22.72 3.57
CA TYR A 316 -25.80 22.69 3.55
C TYR A 316 -25.29 22.72 2.11
N VAL A 317 -24.13 23.34 1.88
CA VAL A 317 -23.49 23.41 0.56
C VAL A 317 -22.01 23.11 0.68
N THR A 318 -21.51 22.26 -0.20
CA THR A 318 -20.10 21.92 -0.32
C THR A 318 -19.41 22.76 -1.40
N ASN A 319 -18.22 23.26 -1.08
CA ASN A 319 -17.30 23.95 -1.98
C ASN A 319 -15.86 23.83 -1.41
N THR A 320 -14.95 24.75 -1.78
CA THR A 320 -13.66 24.92 -1.08
C THR A 320 -13.80 25.04 0.45
N GLY A 321 -15.00 25.39 0.94
CA GLY A 321 -15.40 25.17 2.33
C GLY A 321 -16.78 24.53 2.45
N PHE A 322 -17.14 24.13 3.66
CA PHE A 322 -18.44 23.56 3.99
C PHE A 322 -19.34 24.59 4.68
N TYR A 323 -20.49 24.89 4.08
CA TYR A 323 -21.38 25.99 4.50
C TYR A 323 -22.75 25.50 4.95
N LYS A 324 -23.32 26.18 5.95
CA LYS A 324 -24.67 25.94 6.46
C LYS A 324 -25.52 27.21 6.43
N SER A 325 -26.78 27.04 6.03
CA SER A 325 -27.86 28.01 6.14
C SER A 325 -28.94 27.46 7.09
N ILE A 326 -29.60 28.33 7.83
CA ILE A 326 -30.73 28.01 8.73
C ILE A 326 -32.00 28.81 8.41
N ASP A 327 -31.98 29.61 7.35
CA ASP A 327 -33.06 30.54 6.96
C ASP A 327 -33.69 30.21 5.60
N GLY A 328 -33.59 28.94 5.23
CA GLY A 328 -34.10 28.38 3.98
C GLY A 328 -33.19 28.64 2.79
N GLY A 329 -31.88 28.85 3.01
CA GLY A 329 -30.86 29.07 1.98
C GLY A 329 -30.61 30.53 1.61
N LYS A 330 -31.13 31.51 2.37
CA LYS A 330 -30.97 32.93 2.02
C LYS A 330 -29.60 33.45 2.44
N THR A 331 -29.10 33.05 3.62
CA THR A 331 -27.72 33.34 4.04
C THR A 331 -26.98 32.05 4.44
N PHE A 332 -25.68 32.05 4.22
CA PHE A 332 -24.76 30.95 4.55
C PHE A 332 -23.64 31.50 5.43
N ASP A 333 -24.01 31.99 6.61
CA ASP A 333 -23.11 32.71 7.50
C ASP A 333 -22.25 31.76 8.36
N THR A 334 -22.59 30.47 8.39
CA THR A 334 -21.81 29.43 9.05
C THR A 334 -20.92 28.71 8.04
N ARG A 335 -19.60 28.80 8.24
CA ARG A 335 -18.60 27.95 7.57
C ARG A 335 -17.98 27.03 8.61
N PHE A 336 -18.03 25.72 8.39
CA PHE A 336 -17.42 24.74 9.30
C PHE A 336 -15.89 24.77 9.19
N GLY A 337 -15.22 24.64 10.34
CA GLY A 337 -13.78 24.41 10.43
C GLY A 337 -13.48 22.92 10.32
N VAL A 338 -13.67 22.36 9.12
CA VAL A 338 -13.28 20.97 8.81
C VAL A 338 -11.76 20.81 8.82
N PRO A 339 -11.22 19.61 9.14
CA PRO A 339 -9.77 19.36 9.19
C PRO A 339 -9.02 19.69 7.88
N HIS A 340 -9.69 19.54 6.74
CA HIS A 340 -9.18 19.91 5.42
C HIS A 340 -10.30 20.56 4.59
N GLY A 341 -9.94 21.53 3.74
CA GLY A 341 -10.86 22.21 2.81
C GLY A 341 -11.27 21.33 1.64
N ASP A 342 -11.92 21.91 0.62
CA ASP A 342 -12.29 21.18 -0.62
C ASP A 342 -13.28 20.04 -0.39
N CYS A 343 -14.47 20.41 0.10
CA CYS A 343 -15.50 19.47 0.49
C CYS A 343 -16.32 19.00 -0.71
N HIS A 344 -16.63 17.71 -0.78
CA HIS A 344 -17.37 17.09 -1.89
C HIS A 344 -18.75 16.56 -1.49
N ALA A 345 -18.80 15.58 -0.57
CA ALA A 345 -20.02 14.92 -0.17
C ALA A 345 -20.28 15.04 1.34
N VAL A 346 -21.56 14.91 1.70
CA VAL A 346 -22.03 14.91 3.09
C VAL A 346 -23.15 13.89 3.22
N TRP A 347 -23.14 13.14 4.31
CA TRP A 347 -24.32 12.41 4.78
C TRP A 347 -24.68 12.87 6.18
N ILE A 348 -25.94 13.23 6.39
CA ILE A 348 -26.47 13.75 7.65
C ILE A 348 -27.38 12.69 8.25
N ASN A 349 -27.13 12.33 9.50
CA ASN A 349 -27.90 11.30 10.16
C ASN A 349 -29.38 11.74 10.29
N PRO A 350 -30.33 10.98 9.73
CA PRO A 350 -31.74 11.36 9.72
C PRO A 350 -32.38 11.36 11.12
N ASP A 351 -31.84 10.58 12.05
CA ASP A 351 -32.31 10.47 13.43
C ASP A 351 -31.68 11.54 14.33
N ASN A 352 -30.49 12.06 13.97
CA ASN A 352 -29.79 13.09 14.72
C ASN A 352 -28.85 13.94 13.82
N PRO A 353 -29.28 15.13 13.37
CA PRO A 353 -28.49 15.99 12.48
C PRO A 353 -27.19 16.57 13.08
N ASP A 354 -26.90 16.34 14.37
CA ASP A 354 -25.58 16.64 14.94
C ASP A 354 -24.52 15.60 14.52
N ILE A 355 -24.93 14.47 13.97
CA ILE A 355 -24.06 13.39 13.51
C ILE A 355 -24.00 13.42 11.98
N PHE A 356 -22.82 13.68 11.43
CA PHE A 356 -22.61 13.61 9.97
C PHE A 356 -21.17 13.33 9.59
N ILE A 357 -21.00 12.81 8.39
CA ILE A 357 -19.73 12.62 7.70
C ILE A 357 -19.58 13.66 6.60
N ASN A 358 -18.37 14.21 6.47
CA ASN A 358 -17.96 15.04 5.34
C ASN A 358 -16.76 14.39 4.65
N THR A 359 -16.76 14.40 3.32
CA THR A 359 -15.58 14.07 2.52
C THR A 359 -14.96 15.32 1.92
N ASN A 360 -13.65 15.28 1.76
CA ASN A 360 -12.85 16.36 1.20
C ASN A 360 -11.51 15.86 0.61
N ASP A 361 -10.68 16.74 0.06
CA ASP A 361 -9.40 16.35 -0.61
C ASP A 361 -8.36 15.75 0.36
N GLY A 362 -8.53 15.94 1.68
CA GLY A 362 -7.73 15.30 2.72
C GLY A 362 -8.32 14.00 3.30
N GLY A 363 -9.51 13.57 2.86
CA GLY A 363 -10.16 12.32 3.30
C GLY A 363 -11.50 12.51 4.00
N ALA A 364 -11.96 11.47 4.70
CA ALA A 364 -13.25 11.48 5.40
C ALA A 364 -13.13 12.00 6.84
N THR A 365 -14.09 12.80 7.27
CA THR A 365 -14.15 13.35 8.63
C THR A 365 -15.56 13.26 9.19
N ILE A 366 -15.68 12.87 10.46
CA ILE A 366 -16.97 12.65 11.13
C ILE A 366 -17.10 13.63 12.29
N THR A 367 -18.30 14.16 12.47
CA THR A 367 -18.68 14.91 13.66
C THR A 367 -19.84 14.23 14.36
N LEU A 368 -19.84 14.31 15.69
CA LEU A 368 -20.91 13.82 16.56
C LEU A 368 -21.61 14.96 17.32
N ASN A 369 -21.28 16.21 17.00
CA ASN A 369 -21.71 17.37 17.77
C ASN A 369 -22.02 18.60 16.89
N GLY A 370 -22.53 18.35 15.69
CA GLY A 370 -23.01 19.39 14.78
C GLY A 370 -21.87 20.20 14.16
N GLY A 371 -20.72 19.59 13.93
CA GLY A 371 -19.56 20.21 13.26
C GLY A 371 -18.69 21.08 14.16
N ARG A 372 -18.82 20.98 15.50
CA ARG A 372 -17.94 21.69 16.46
C ARG A 372 -16.56 21.04 16.55
N THR A 373 -16.49 19.71 16.45
CA THR A 373 -15.25 18.94 16.37
C THR A 373 -15.37 17.84 15.33
N TRP A 374 -14.22 17.38 14.82
CA TRP A 374 -14.11 16.43 13.72
C TRP A 374 -13.05 15.37 14.03
N THR A 375 -13.22 14.16 13.51
CA THR A 375 -12.19 13.12 13.54
C THR A 375 -10.96 13.49 12.69
N THR A 376 -9.84 12.82 12.97
CA THR A 376 -8.58 13.01 12.24
C THR A 376 -8.62 12.35 10.86
N GLN A 377 -7.77 12.84 9.95
CA GLN A 377 -7.46 12.22 8.65
C GLN A 377 -6.11 11.48 8.66
N ASN A 378 -5.36 11.56 9.76
CA ASN A 378 -4.05 10.94 9.95
C ASN A 378 -4.14 9.46 10.37
N ASN A 379 -5.22 8.77 9.98
CA ASN A 379 -5.48 7.36 10.25
C ASN A 379 -6.03 6.60 9.03
N GLN A 380 -6.05 7.22 7.85
CA GLN A 380 -6.59 6.67 6.61
C GLN A 380 -5.44 6.37 5.65
N PRO A 381 -5.16 5.12 5.23
CA PRO A 381 -4.04 4.83 4.32
C PRO A 381 -4.43 5.04 2.85
N THR A 382 -4.80 6.28 2.51
CA THR A 382 -5.34 6.65 1.19
C THR A 382 -4.62 7.80 0.50
N ALA A 383 -3.36 8.07 0.84
CA ALA A 383 -2.58 9.13 0.23
C ALA A 383 -2.50 8.99 -1.31
N GLU A 384 -2.75 10.08 -2.03
CA GLU A 384 -2.66 10.18 -3.49
C GLU A 384 -1.32 10.78 -3.91
N PHE A 385 -0.36 9.92 -4.26
CA PHE A 385 0.96 10.35 -4.71
C PHE A 385 1.01 10.56 -6.23
N TYR A 386 1.88 11.48 -6.67
CA TYR A 386 2.07 11.78 -8.10
C TYR A 386 3.29 11.11 -8.73
N ARG A 387 4.41 11.05 -8.00
CA ARG A 387 5.73 10.57 -8.44
C ARG A 387 6.43 9.84 -7.29
N LEU A 388 7.41 9.00 -7.60
CA LEU A 388 8.26 8.32 -6.63
C LEU A 388 9.71 8.73 -6.82
N THR A 389 10.44 8.83 -5.72
CA THR A 389 11.90 8.80 -5.70
C THR A 389 12.34 8.08 -4.44
N VAL A 390 13.43 7.32 -4.51
CA VAL A 390 14.09 6.75 -3.33
C VAL A 390 15.50 7.30 -3.13
N ASP A 391 16.01 7.25 -1.91
CA ASP A 391 17.39 7.64 -1.60
C ASP A 391 18.31 6.45 -1.33
N ASN A 392 19.57 6.74 -0.98
CA ASN A 392 20.58 5.72 -0.71
C ASN A 392 20.82 5.45 0.79
N GLN A 393 19.95 5.90 1.70
CA GLN A 393 20.12 5.66 3.14
C GLN A 393 19.96 4.16 3.48
N PHE A 394 20.29 3.75 4.70
CA PHE A 394 19.94 2.42 5.21
C PHE A 394 19.17 2.55 6.54
N PRO A 395 17.90 2.11 6.60
CA PRO A 395 17.05 1.77 5.44
C PRO A 395 16.87 2.98 4.53
N TYR A 396 16.68 2.76 3.22
CA TYR A 396 16.44 3.84 2.27
C TYR A 396 15.08 4.51 2.56
N ARG A 397 14.86 5.71 2.03
CA ARG A 397 13.58 6.43 2.18
C ARG A 397 12.90 6.65 0.83
N LEU A 398 11.57 6.72 0.86
CA LEU A 398 10.69 6.97 -0.28
C LEU A 398 10.14 8.40 -0.16
N TYR A 399 10.01 9.08 -1.29
CA TYR A 399 9.61 10.48 -1.37
C TYR A 399 8.51 10.67 -2.42
N ALA A 400 7.50 11.49 -2.10
CA ALA A 400 6.44 11.86 -3.06
C ALA A 400 5.69 13.13 -2.64
N GLY A 401 5.23 13.90 -3.64
CA GLY A 401 4.18 14.90 -3.49
C GLY A 401 2.81 14.25 -3.36
N GLN A 402 2.00 14.69 -2.40
CA GLN A 402 0.62 14.23 -2.19
C GLN A 402 -0.39 15.30 -2.60
N GLN A 403 -1.42 14.93 -3.37
CA GLN A 403 -2.50 15.84 -3.78
C GLN A 403 -3.14 16.60 -2.60
N ASP A 404 -3.32 17.91 -2.79
CA ASP A 404 -3.77 18.92 -1.81
C ASP A 404 -3.07 18.84 -0.43
N ASN A 405 -1.87 18.25 -0.37
CA ASN A 405 -1.15 18.06 0.87
C ASN A 405 0.36 18.31 0.69
N THR A 406 1.15 18.01 1.72
CA THR A 406 2.60 18.23 1.69
C THR A 406 3.36 17.13 0.95
N THR A 407 4.53 17.47 0.40
CA THR A 407 5.52 16.48 -0.06
C THR A 407 6.17 15.83 1.13
N ILE A 408 6.24 14.51 1.15
CA ILE A 408 6.74 13.78 2.30
C ILE A 408 7.83 12.78 1.97
N SER A 409 8.53 12.36 3.00
CA SER A 409 9.45 11.24 2.99
C SER A 409 9.10 10.22 4.07
N ILE A 410 9.10 8.93 3.75
CA ILE A 410 9.00 7.81 4.71
C ILE A 410 10.20 6.88 4.62
N PRO A 411 10.64 6.22 5.71
CA PRO A 411 11.61 5.16 5.59
C PRO A 411 10.97 3.93 4.95
N SER A 412 11.75 3.15 4.19
CA SER A 412 11.29 1.89 3.64
C SER A 412 10.99 0.87 4.74
N ARG A 413 11.63 0.99 5.91
CA ARG A 413 11.44 0.13 7.09
C ARG A 413 11.65 0.88 8.39
N VAL A 414 10.96 0.45 9.45
CA VAL A 414 11.09 0.99 10.82
C VAL A 414 11.22 -0.14 11.85
N SER A 415 11.79 0.20 13.01
CA SER A 415 11.80 -0.70 14.17
C SER A 415 10.42 -0.66 14.84
N GLY A 416 9.81 -1.80 15.11
CA GLY A 416 8.46 -1.89 15.68
C GLY A 416 7.30 -1.93 14.67
N GLY A 417 7.61 -1.97 13.36
CA GLY A 417 6.60 -2.03 12.30
C GLY A 417 6.00 -0.67 11.98
N LEU A 418 5.31 -0.57 10.85
CA LEU A 418 4.61 0.65 10.46
C LEU A 418 3.28 0.69 11.22
N ASP A 419 3.21 1.51 12.27
CA ASP A 419 1.92 1.83 12.91
C ASP A 419 1.36 3.15 12.36
N ALA A 420 0.15 3.54 12.81
CA ALA A 420 -0.45 4.81 12.41
C ALA A 420 0.37 6.05 12.87
N LYS A 421 1.41 5.87 13.72
CA LYS A 421 2.29 6.96 14.09
C LYS A 421 3.20 7.27 12.91
N GLN A 422 3.17 8.54 12.58
CA GLN A 422 3.67 9.07 11.34
C GLN A 422 5.21 9.07 11.32
N HIS A 423 5.82 8.04 10.71
CA HIS A 423 7.26 8.00 10.40
C HIS A 423 7.63 8.82 9.16
N TRP A 424 6.82 9.83 8.84
CA TRP A 424 7.02 10.72 7.71
C TRP A 424 7.43 12.12 8.16
N TYR A 425 8.12 12.86 7.29
CA TYR A 425 8.38 14.29 7.44
C TYR A 425 8.26 15.00 6.09
N GLU A 426 8.06 16.32 6.13
CA GLU A 426 7.95 17.15 4.92
C GLU A 426 9.32 17.45 4.31
N VAL A 427 9.40 17.49 2.98
CA VAL A 427 10.67 17.65 2.24
C VAL A 427 10.73 18.84 1.29
N GLY A 428 9.83 19.79 1.47
CA GLY A 428 9.70 20.98 0.62
C GLY A 428 8.73 20.77 -0.54
N GLY A 429 8.81 21.62 -1.55
CA GLY A 429 7.88 21.61 -2.67
C GLY A 429 6.45 21.90 -2.23
N GLY A 430 5.49 21.20 -2.83
CA GLY A 430 4.07 21.27 -2.52
C GLY A 430 3.36 20.04 -3.08
N GLU A 431 2.03 20.07 -3.16
CA GLU A 431 1.21 18.87 -3.43
C GLU A 431 1.60 18.07 -4.69
N SER A 432 2.14 18.73 -5.70
CA SER A 432 2.42 18.16 -7.02
C SER A 432 3.88 17.75 -7.23
N ALA A 433 4.68 17.72 -6.16
CA ALA A 433 6.11 17.58 -6.24
C ALA A 433 6.59 16.30 -6.94
N ASP A 434 7.50 16.48 -7.88
CA ASP A 434 8.59 15.55 -8.15
C ASP A 434 9.77 15.91 -7.23
N VAL A 435 10.57 14.92 -6.83
CA VAL A 435 11.60 15.08 -5.78
C VAL A 435 12.95 14.60 -6.29
N ALA A 436 14.02 15.31 -5.95
CA ALA A 436 15.38 14.85 -6.17
C ALA A 436 16.19 15.01 -4.88
N VAL A 437 16.80 13.90 -4.44
CA VAL A 437 17.60 13.85 -3.22
C VAL A 437 19.08 13.82 -3.58
N HIS A 438 19.91 14.58 -2.88
CA HIS A 438 21.34 14.53 -3.10
C HIS A 438 21.90 13.14 -2.71
N PRO A 439 22.56 12.41 -3.61
CA PRO A 439 22.82 10.97 -3.47
C PRO A 439 23.79 10.60 -2.34
N THR A 440 24.60 11.55 -1.86
CA THR A 440 25.59 11.35 -0.78
C THR A 440 25.36 12.27 0.43
N ASP A 441 24.38 13.17 0.37
CA ASP A 441 23.99 14.01 1.50
C ASP A 441 22.46 14.13 1.54
N PRO A 442 21.76 13.12 2.07
CA PRO A 442 20.29 13.01 1.96
C PRO A 442 19.53 14.12 2.71
N ASP A 443 20.24 14.98 3.45
CA ASP A 443 19.65 16.16 4.06
C ASP A 443 19.48 17.32 3.06
N ILE A 444 20.09 17.25 1.88
CA ILE A 444 19.83 18.18 0.77
C ILE A 444 18.78 17.58 -0.15
N VAL A 445 17.59 18.19 -0.14
CA VAL A 445 16.45 17.76 -0.97
C VAL A 445 15.96 18.90 -1.85
N TYR A 446 15.68 18.58 -3.11
CA TYR A 446 15.01 19.45 -4.06
C TYR A 446 13.61 18.92 -4.33
N ALA A 447 12.59 19.77 -4.24
CA ALA A 447 11.21 19.36 -4.47
C ALA A 447 10.46 20.43 -5.26
N THR A 448 9.67 20.01 -6.24
CA THR A 448 8.90 20.91 -7.11
C THR A 448 7.53 21.24 -6.53
N THR A 449 6.88 22.25 -7.08
CA THR A 449 5.43 22.45 -6.98
C THR A 449 4.93 23.15 -8.23
N TYR A 450 3.63 23.39 -8.35
CA TYR A 450 3.06 24.06 -9.50
C TYR A 450 3.65 25.47 -9.71
N SER A 451 3.44 26.05 -10.89
CA SER A 451 3.99 27.37 -11.27
C SER A 451 5.53 27.46 -11.32
N GLY A 452 6.23 26.33 -11.50
CA GLY A 452 7.69 26.32 -11.72
C GLY A 452 8.54 26.52 -10.47
N ILE A 453 7.91 26.49 -9.29
CA ILE A 453 8.58 26.68 -8.01
C ILE A 453 9.38 25.42 -7.67
N ILE A 454 10.60 25.62 -7.17
CA ILE A 454 11.46 24.54 -6.67
C ILE A 454 12.02 24.98 -5.34
N THR A 455 11.95 24.10 -4.36
CA THR A 455 12.55 24.34 -3.06
C THR A 455 13.81 23.52 -2.92
N ARG A 456 14.90 24.12 -2.43
CA ARG A 456 16.03 23.40 -1.84
C ARG A 456 15.91 23.46 -0.33
N ILE A 457 15.90 22.32 0.33
CA ILE A 457 15.95 22.20 1.79
C ILE A 457 17.28 21.59 2.22
N ASN A 458 17.88 22.15 3.27
CA ASN A 458 18.90 21.49 4.08
C ASN A 458 18.30 21.11 5.43
N ARG A 459 18.01 19.82 5.60
CA ARG A 459 17.35 19.27 6.80
C ARG A 459 18.23 19.27 8.04
N LYS A 460 19.56 19.39 7.92
CA LYS A 460 20.44 19.52 9.10
C LYS A 460 20.30 20.89 9.76
N THR A 461 19.95 21.92 8.99
CA THR A 461 19.95 23.32 9.43
C THR A 461 18.59 24.00 9.32
N ASP A 462 17.57 23.29 8.83
CA ASP A 462 16.26 23.82 8.43
C ASP A 462 16.35 25.00 7.43
N GLU A 463 17.42 25.05 6.62
CA GLU A 463 17.56 26.09 5.59
C GLU A 463 16.61 25.78 4.43
N TYR A 464 15.81 26.77 4.03
CA TYR A 464 14.88 26.67 2.92
C TYR A 464 15.14 27.79 1.90
N ARG A 465 15.21 27.43 0.62
CA ARG A 465 15.39 28.37 -0.49
C ARG A 465 14.47 28.02 -1.66
N ASP A 466 13.75 29.01 -2.19
CA ASP A 466 13.17 28.91 -3.53
C ASP A 466 14.29 29.11 -4.56
N VAL A 467 14.49 28.11 -5.40
CA VAL A 467 15.54 28.03 -6.42
C VAL A 467 14.94 27.82 -7.82
N GLY A 468 13.66 28.13 -8.03
CA GLY A 468 13.04 28.04 -9.35
C GLY A 468 13.70 28.95 -10.40
N ALA A 469 13.86 28.46 -11.63
CA ALA A 469 14.55 29.21 -12.69
C ALA A 469 13.89 30.53 -13.09
N TYR A 470 12.58 30.66 -12.90
CA TYR A 470 11.85 31.87 -13.22
C TYR A 470 10.56 31.99 -12.40
N PRO A 471 10.49 32.90 -11.42
CA PRO A 471 9.30 33.06 -10.58
C PRO A 471 8.17 33.74 -11.36
N HIS A 472 7.17 32.97 -11.75
CA HIS A 472 5.97 33.46 -12.44
C HIS A 472 4.78 32.54 -12.16
N TYR A 473 3.72 33.09 -11.58
CA TYR A 473 2.44 32.40 -11.41
C TYR A 473 1.83 32.02 -12.77
N THR A 474 1.46 30.75 -12.91
CA THR A 474 0.87 30.19 -14.14
C THR A 474 -0.66 30.24 -14.13
N GLU A 475 -1.24 30.34 -12.95
CA GLU A 475 -2.67 30.29 -12.71
C GLU A 475 -3.38 31.48 -13.34
N GLY A 476 -4.56 31.24 -13.92
CA GLY A 476 -5.35 32.29 -14.58
C GLY A 476 -4.68 32.97 -15.79
N THR A 477 -3.51 32.51 -16.22
CA THR A 477 -2.73 33.12 -17.30
C THR A 477 -2.85 32.29 -18.57
N GLU A 478 -3.05 32.95 -19.72
CA GLU A 478 -2.97 32.26 -21.01
C GLU A 478 -1.60 31.61 -21.17
N GLN A 479 -1.58 30.32 -21.50
CA GLN A 479 -0.33 29.56 -21.55
C GLN A 479 0.67 30.14 -22.57
N ARG A 480 0.18 30.75 -23.66
CA ARG A 480 1.03 31.41 -24.68
C ARG A 480 1.77 32.65 -24.16
N LYS A 481 1.33 33.22 -23.03
CA LYS A 481 1.97 34.37 -22.37
C LYS A 481 3.04 33.93 -21.36
N LEU A 482 3.12 32.64 -21.05
CA LEU A 482 4.14 32.11 -20.15
C LEU A 482 5.48 32.04 -20.88
N LYS A 483 6.51 32.66 -20.30
CA LYS A 483 7.89 32.55 -20.80
C LYS A 483 8.36 31.08 -20.81
N TYR A 484 8.06 30.38 -19.72
CA TYR A 484 8.29 28.95 -19.53
C TYR A 484 6.98 28.31 -19.10
N ARG A 485 6.59 27.23 -19.77
CA ARG A 485 5.40 26.45 -19.41
C ARG A 485 5.82 25.32 -18.49
N TRP A 486 5.43 25.42 -17.22
CA TRP A 486 5.68 24.42 -16.19
C TRP A 486 4.45 23.57 -16.02
N GLN A 487 4.59 22.26 -16.16
CA GLN A 487 3.49 21.33 -15.88
C GLN A 487 3.35 21.11 -14.39
N TRP A 488 2.16 20.81 -13.88
CA TRP A 488 1.92 20.46 -12.47
C TRP A 488 2.95 19.52 -11.82
N ASN A 489 3.37 18.46 -12.51
CA ASN A 489 4.35 17.45 -12.09
C ASN A 489 5.61 17.49 -12.97
N PHE A 490 6.18 18.69 -13.18
CA PHE A 490 7.37 18.83 -14.02
C PHE A 490 8.60 18.11 -13.41
N PRO A 491 9.42 17.42 -14.23
CA PRO A 491 10.60 16.69 -13.76
C PRO A 491 11.67 17.54 -13.06
N ILE A 492 12.28 16.97 -12.02
CA ILE A 492 13.53 17.43 -11.40
C ILE A 492 14.48 16.25 -11.15
N ARG A 493 15.78 16.41 -11.41
CA ARG A 493 16.80 15.38 -11.18
C ARG A 493 18.08 16.00 -10.64
N VAL A 494 18.68 15.35 -9.64
CA VAL A 494 20.11 15.51 -9.33
C VAL A 494 20.86 14.55 -10.25
N SER A 495 21.94 15.01 -10.89
CA SER A 495 22.71 14.15 -11.79
C SER A 495 23.30 12.97 -11.03
N ARG A 496 23.16 11.78 -11.63
CA ARG A 496 23.75 10.53 -11.12
C ARG A 496 25.27 10.48 -11.31
N HIS A 497 25.80 11.29 -12.23
CA HIS A 497 27.22 11.37 -12.56
C HIS A 497 27.96 12.47 -11.79
N ASP A 498 27.27 13.57 -11.46
CA ASP A 498 27.81 14.70 -10.71
C ASP A 498 26.74 15.30 -9.78
N PRO A 499 26.75 14.98 -8.47
CA PRO A 499 25.75 15.47 -7.52
C PRO A 499 25.61 17.00 -7.41
N THR A 500 26.56 17.78 -7.95
CA THR A 500 26.48 19.24 -7.99
C THR A 500 25.58 19.76 -9.12
N VAL A 501 25.24 18.91 -10.09
CA VAL A 501 24.43 19.24 -11.26
C VAL A 501 22.97 18.88 -11.01
N ILE A 502 22.08 19.83 -11.26
CA ILE A 502 20.63 19.64 -11.13
C ILE A 502 19.95 20.04 -12.43
N TYR A 503 18.98 19.25 -12.84
CA TYR A 503 18.11 19.52 -13.97
C TYR A 503 16.68 19.71 -13.51
N HIS A 504 15.96 20.64 -14.15
CA HIS A 504 14.50 20.65 -14.12
C HIS A 504 13.95 21.13 -15.48
N THR A 505 12.66 20.94 -15.72
CA THR A 505 12.12 21.10 -17.08
C THR A 505 10.82 21.90 -17.15
N SER A 506 10.75 22.80 -18.14
CA SER A 506 9.52 23.46 -18.62
C SER A 506 9.20 22.88 -20.00
N ASN A 507 8.84 23.69 -20.99
CA ASN A 507 9.04 23.36 -22.39
C ASN A 507 10.53 23.33 -22.82
N TYR A 508 11.45 23.68 -21.90
CA TYR A 508 12.91 23.64 -22.07
C TYR A 508 13.58 22.82 -20.95
N VAL A 509 14.82 22.38 -21.19
CA VAL A 509 15.70 21.79 -20.17
C VAL A 509 16.57 22.88 -19.56
N HIS A 510 16.51 23.01 -18.24
CA HIS A 510 17.30 23.94 -17.44
C HIS A 510 18.30 23.15 -16.61
N ARG A 511 19.53 23.63 -16.53
CA ARG A 511 20.62 23.02 -15.75
C ARG A 511 21.23 24.03 -14.79
N SER A 512 21.44 23.62 -13.55
CA SER A 512 22.25 24.34 -12.57
C SER A 512 23.46 23.49 -12.16
N THR A 513 24.56 24.15 -11.78
CA THR A 513 25.77 23.53 -11.21
C THR A 513 26.16 24.20 -9.88
N ASP A 514 25.25 24.95 -9.29
CA ASP A 514 25.45 25.79 -8.11
C ASP A 514 24.21 25.77 -7.21
N GLU A 515 23.61 24.57 -7.10
CA GLU A 515 22.46 24.28 -6.24
C GLU A 515 21.23 25.17 -6.53
N GLY A 516 20.98 25.46 -7.81
CA GLY A 516 19.83 26.22 -8.28
C GLY A 516 19.95 27.74 -8.13
N GLN A 517 21.16 28.27 -7.85
CA GLN A 517 21.38 29.73 -7.83
C GLN A 517 21.34 30.33 -9.24
N ASN A 518 21.91 29.63 -10.23
CA ASN A 518 21.85 30.01 -11.62
C ASN A 518 21.37 28.84 -12.48
N TRP A 519 20.53 29.16 -13.46
CA TRP A 519 19.98 28.19 -14.42
C TRP A 519 20.37 28.53 -15.84
N GLN A 520 20.96 27.54 -16.52
CA GLN A 520 21.29 27.60 -17.94
C GLN A 520 20.26 26.82 -18.75
N LEU A 521 19.69 27.46 -19.78
CA LEU A 521 18.96 26.74 -20.81
C LEU A 521 19.94 25.92 -21.67
N ILE A 522 19.73 24.61 -21.70
CA ILE A 522 20.54 23.68 -22.51
C ILE A 522 19.70 23.01 -23.61
N SER A 523 18.55 23.57 -23.95
CA SER A 523 17.72 23.10 -25.06
C SER A 523 16.95 24.25 -25.74
N PRO A 524 16.49 24.06 -26.98
CA PRO A 524 15.36 24.82 -27.52
C PRO A 524 14.03 24.36 -26.89
N ASP A 525 12.90 24.92 -27.33
CA ASP A 525 11.59 24.37 -26.99
C ASP A 525 11.43 23.01 -27.69
N LEU A 526 11.37 21.94 -26.88
CA LEU A 526 11.43 20.55 -27.34
C LEU A 526 10.07 19.94 -27.67
N THR A 527 8.98 20.72 -27.61
CA THR A 527 7.58 20.27 -27.73
C THR A 527 7.04 20.41 -29.17
N ASN A 528 5.78 20.04 -29.41
CA ASN A 528 5.07 20.26 -30.68
C ASN A 528 4.53 21.70 -30.83
N LYS A 529 4.60 22.53 -29.78
CA LYS A 529 4.24 23.97 -29.81
C LYS A 529 2.81 24.21 -30.29
N LEU A 530 1.87 23.44 -29.74
CA LEU A 530 0.48 23.43 -30.18
C LEU A 530 -0.29 24.65 -29.64
N ASP A 531 -0.02 25.86 -30.18
CA ASP A 531 -0.62 27.14 -29.72
C ASP A 531 -2.16 27.15 -29.74
N LYS A 532 -2.79 26.29 -30.55
CA LYS A 532 -4.24 26.03 -30.54
C LYS A 532 -4.79 25.67 -29.14
N TYR A 533 -3.94 25.13 -28.27
CA TYR A 533 -4.30 24.71 -26.90
C TYR A 533 -3.83 25.69 -25.82
N HIS A 534 -3.09 26.74 -26.17
CA HIS A 534 -2.43 27.63 -25.21
C HIS A 534 -3.26 28.83 -24.75
N GLY A 535 -4.59 28.69 -24.77
CA GLY A 535 -5.52 29.67 -24.21
C GLY A 535 -5.60 29.63 -22.69
N ILE A 536 -6.60 30.31 -22.11
CA ILE A 536 -6.98 30.06 -20.71
C ILE A 536 -7.79 28.76 -20.68
N PRO A 537 -7.35 27.73 -19.96
CA PRO A 537 -8.07 26.46 -19.86
C PRO A 537 -9.39 26.59 -19.09
N GLY A 538 -10.32 25.68 -19.36
CA GLY A 538 -11.67 25.68 -18.80
C GLY A 538 -12.62 26.62 -19.55
N GLY A 539 -13.90 26.28 -19.53
CA GLY A 539 -14.98 27.03 -20.16
C GLY A 539 -16.05 26.12 -20.77
N PRO A 540 -17.14 26.68 -21.31
CA PRO A 540 -17.35 28.11 -21.51
C PRO A 540 -17.95 28.83 -20.30
N ILE A 541 -18.28 28.13 -19.22
CA ILE A 541 -18.87 28.73 -18.02
C ILE A 541 -17.81 29.22 -17.04
N GLN A 542 -16.88 28.36 -16.65
CA GLN A 542 -15.85 28.69 -15.68
C GLN A 542 -14.48 28.18 -16.17
N HIS A 543 -13.47 29.03 -16.02
CA HIS A 543 -12.08 28.66 -16.31
C HIS A 543 -11.52 27.72 -15.22
N ASP A 544 -10.59 26.85 -15.61
CA ASP A 544 -9.86 25.91 -14.76
C ASP A 544 -8.37 26.01 -15.07
N ALA A 545 -7.80 27.17 -14.73
CA ALA A 545 -6.40 27.49 -14.97
C ALA A 545 -5.60 27.34 -13.70
N THR A 546 -5.50 26.09 -13.21
CA THR A 546 -4.77 25.78 -11.98
C THR A 546 -3.31 25.47 -12.20
N GLY A 547 -2.94 24.96 -13.39
CA GLY A 547 -1.57 24.57 -13.71
C GLY A 547 -1.47 23.14 -14.24
N VAL A 548 -2.42 22.26 -13.88
CA VAL A 548 -2.54 20.89 -14.45
C VAL A 548 -2.74 20.91 -15.95
N GLU A 549 -3.44 21.93 -16.43
CA GLU A 549 -3.84 22.10 -17.83
C GLU A 549 -2.75 22.75 -18.68
N VAL A 550 -1.61 23.18 -18.10
CA VAL A 550 -0.48 23.73 -18.85
C VAL A 550 0.09 22.65 -19.75
N TYR A 551 0.01 22.87 -21.07
CA TYR A 551 0.26 21.85 -22.10
C TYR A 551 1.38 22.26 -23.06
N SER A 552 1.91 21.31 -23.82
CA SER A 552 3.18 21.46 -24.57
C SER A 552 4.32 21.82 -23.63
N THR A 553 4.60 20.91 -22.70
CA THR A 553 5.72 20.92 -21.76
C THR A 553 6.54 19.65 -21.89
N ILE A 554 7.77 19.65 -21.37
CA ILE A 554 8.48 18.42 -21.06
C ILE A 554 7.79 17.81 -19.83
N PHE A 555 7.48 16.52 -19.91
CA PHE A 555 6.73 15.77 -18.90
C PHE A 555 7.53 14.61 -18.30
N SER A 556 8.54 14.12 -19.04
CA SER A 556 9.52 13.13 -18.57
C SER A 556 10.92 13.57 -18.96
N PHE A 557 11.90 13.42 -18.06
CA PHE A 557 13.29 13.76 -18.29
C PHE A 557 14.19 12.77 -17.57
N GLU A 558 15.15 12.17 -18.27
CA GLU A 558 16.13 11.28 -17.66
C GLU A 558 17.56 11.50 -18.19
N GLU A 559 18.53 11.38 -17.29
CA GLU A 559 19.96 11.32 -17.61
C GLU A 559 20.39 9.86 -17.82
N ASP A 560 21.09 9.60 -18.91
CA ASP A 560 21.51 8.23 -19.28
C ASP A 560 22.50 7.66 -18.24
N PRO A 561 22.32 6.40 -17.79
CA PRO A 561 23.22 5.77 -16.84
C PRO A 561 24.65 5.58 -17.34
N HIS A 562 24.89 5.60 -18.66
CA HIS A 562 26.21 5.31 -19.27
C HIS A 562 26.98 6.56 -19.71
N ASP A 563 26.34 7.71 -19.89
CA ASP A 563 26.99 8.96 -20.31
C ASP A 563 26.24 10.22 -19.82
N ALA A 564 26.86 11.00 -18.93
CA ALA A 564 26.34 12.27 -18.39
C ALA A 564 25.94 13.31 -19.46
N ARG A 565 26.36 13.15 -20.71
CA ARG A 565 26.02 14.06 -21.82
C ARG A 565 24.81 13.61 -22.62
N THR A 566 24.29 12.42 -22.33
CA THR A 566 23.12 11.85 -22.99
C THR A 566 21.88 12.08 -22.13
N LEU A 567 20.94 12.88 -22.64
CA LEU A 567 19.71 13.25 -21.92
C LEU A 567 18.50 12.95 -22.79
N TRP A 568 17.51 12.30 -22.19
CA TRP A 568 16.26 11.88 -22.81
C TRP A 568 15.11 12.76 -22.32
N VAL A 569 14.26 13.20 -23.24
CA VAL A 569 13.12 14.09 -22.97
C VAL A 569 11.87 13.54 -23.63
N GLY A 570 10.75 13.54 -22.90
CA GLY A 570 9.41 13.27 -23.42
C GLY A 570 8.47 14.44 -23.13
N SER A 571 7.66 14.83 -24.10
CA SER A 571 6.66 15.90 -23.93
C SER A 571 5.25 15.36 -23.73
N ASP A 572 4.40 16.16 -23.08
CA ASP A 572 2.98 15.83 -22.89
C ASP A 572 2.16 15.91 -24.18
N ASP A 573 2.71 16.56 -25.21
CA ASP A 573 2.14 16.72 -26.55
C ASP A 573 2.73 15.78 -27.61
N GLY A 574 3.45 14.73 -27.20
CA GLY A 574 3.81 13.61 -28.06
C GLY A 574 5.11 13.75 -28.84
N ARG A 575 6.20 14.16 -28.17
CA ARG A 575 7.56 14.09 -28.71
C ARG A 575 8.51 13.38 -27.77
N ILE A 576 9.47 12.66 -28.35
CA ILE A 576 10.66 12.13 -27.66
C ILE A 576 11.90 12.73 -28.30
N GLN A 577 12.76 13.32 -27.49
CA GLN A 577 13.94 14.06 -27.91
C GLN A 577 15.19 13.57 -27.18
N LEU A 578 16.33 13.61 -27.86
CA LEU A 578 17.61 13.14 -27.35
C LEU A 578 18.73 14.12 -27.65
N THR A 579 19.56 14.41 -26.66
CA THR A 579 20.92 14.95 -26.85
C THR A 579 21.93 13.89 -26.47
N ARG A 580 23.10 13.91 -27.11
CA ARG A 580 24.28 13.10 -26.73
C ARG A 580 25.53 13.93 -26.48
N ASN A 581 25.39 15.26 -26.45
CA ASN A 581 26.51 16.19 -26.32
C ASN A 581 26.27 17.27 -25.24
N GLY A 582 25.48 16.94 -24.22
CA GLY A 582 25.21 17.80 -23.07
C GLY A 582 24.30 18.99 -23.37
N GLY A 583 23.38 18.83 -24.33
CA GLY A 583 22.37 19.83 -24.70
C GLY A 583 22.79 20.82 -25.79
N LYS A 584 23.92 20.59 -26.47
CA LYS A 584 24.33 21.48 -27.58
C LYS A 584 23.43 21.29 -28.80
N ASP A 585 23.08 20.04 -29.11
CA ASP A 585 22.18 19.67 -30.20
C ASP A 585 21.15 18.63 -29.74
N TRP A 586 19.93 18.75 -30.25
CA TRP A 586 18.80 17.87 -29.91
C TRP A 586 18.22 17.24 -31.16
N GLN A 587 17.92 15.94 -31.07
CA GLN A 587 17.33 15.15 -32.14
C GLN A 587 15.94 14.65 -31.74
N ASP A 588 14.97 14.84 -32.63
CA ASP A 588 13.67 14.20 -32.52
C ASP A 588 13.80 12.73 -32.89
N ILE A 589 13.49 11.86 -31.94
CA ILE A 589 13.55 10.42 -32.05
C ILE A 589 12.18 9.79 -31.83
N THR A 590 11.09 10.53 -32.01
CA THR A 590 9.72 10.07 -31.77
C THR A 590 9.37 8.86 -32.65
N PRO A 591 8.84 7.75 -32.08
CA PRO A 591 8.38 6.61 -32.86
C PRO A 591 7.30 6.99 -33.86
N LYS A 592 7.42 6.55 -35.12
CA LYS A 592 6.44 6.87 -36.18
C LYS A 592 5.03 6.30 -35.93
N ASN A 593 4.95 5.21 -35.17
CA ASN A 593 3.71 4.53 -34.78
C ASN A 593 3.24 4.92 -33.37
N MET A 594 3.89 5.91 -32.73
CA MET A 594 3.40 6.49 -31.48
C MET A 594 2.08 7.22 -31.73
N PRO A 595 1.08 7.11 -30.84
CA PRO A 595 -0.14 7.90 -30.98
C PRO A 595 0.18 9.40 -30.96
N ALA A 596 -0.35 10.14 -31.94
CA ALA A 596 -0.16 11.59 -32.04
C ALA A 596 -0.75 12.30 -30.81
N GLU A 597 -0.06 13.34 -30.32
CA GLU A 597 -0.44 14.11 -29.12
C GLU A 597 -0.59 13.23 -27.85
N GLY A 598 0.03 12.04 -27.81
CA GLY A 598 0.09 11.21 -26.61
C GLY A 598 1.08 11.75 -25.58
N THR A 599 0.73 11.72 -24.29
CA THR A 599 1.62 12.18 -23.22
C THR A 599 2.70 11.14 -22.96
N VAL A 600 3.97 11.52 -23.15
CA VAL A 600 5.11 10.69 -22.77
C VAL A 600 5.30 10.83 -21.25
N ASN A 601 4.80 9.87 -20.48
CA ASN A 601 4.71 9.98 -19.02
C ASN A 601 6.02 9.58 -18.31
N ALA A 602 6.71 8.60 -18.86
CA ALA A 602 7.96 8.05 -18.34
C ALA A 602 8.88 7.61 -19.48
N ILE A 603 10.18 7.78 -19.26
CA ILE A 603 11.25 7.20 -20.08
C ILE A 603 12.19 6.49 -19.10
N CYS A 604 12.58 5.26 -19.41
CA CYS A 604 13.52 4.47 -18.62
C CYS A 604 14.72 4.13 -19.54
N PRO A 605 15.82 4.90 -19.50
CA PRO A 605 17.07 4.52 -20.14
C PRO A 605 17.66 3.28 -19.47
N SER A 606 18.12 2.31 -20.26
CA SER A 606 18.54 1.01 -19.74
C SER A 606 19.81 1.09 -18.89
N ALA A 607 19.77 0.50 -17.69
CA ALA A 607 20.95 0.33 -16.84
C ALA A 607 22.00 -0.60 -17.47
N HIS A 608 21.60 -1.47 -18.40
CA HIS A 608 22.44 -2.53 -18.97
C HIS A 608 23.09 -2.17 -20.31
N GLN A 609 22.44 -1.32 -21.11
CA GLN A 609 22.87 -1.06 -22.48
C GLN A 609 22.71 0.39 -22.88
N ALA A 610 23.83 1.04 -23.21
CA ALA A 610 23.83 2.38 -23.76
C ALA A 610 23.00 2.46 -25.05
N GLY A 611 22.09 3.43 -25.11
CA GLY A 611 21.20 3.65 -26.26
C GLY A 611 19.94 2.78 -26.26
N LYS A 612 19.80 1.85 -25.33
CA LYS A 612 18.53 1.16 -25.06
C LYS A 612 17.69 1.98 -24.09
N ALA A 613 16.40 2.11 -24.38
CA ALA A 613 15.45 2.82 -23.52
C ALA A 613 14.02 2.35 -23.78
N TYR A 614 13.17 2.56 -22.78
CA TYR A 614 11.73 2.34 -22.87
C TYR A 614 10.99 3.66 -22.67
N ALA A 615 9.87 3.84 -23.35
CA ALA A 615 9.02 5.01 -23.23
C ALA A 615 7.56 4.60 -23.03
N VAL A 616 6.93 5.12 -21.98
CA VAL A 616 5.50 4.95 -21.70
C VAL A 616 4.74 6.15 -22.22
N VAL A 617 3.66 5.86 -22.96
CA VAL A 617 2.78 6.88 -23.51
C VAL A 617 1.35 6.55 -23.13
N TYR A 618 0.58 7.55 -22.68
CA TYR A 618 -0.86 7.39 -22.52
C TYR A 618 -1.64 8.43 -23.30
N ARG A 619 -2.90 8.09 -23.58
CA ARG A 619 -3.82 8.96 -24.30
C ARG A 619 -5.28 8.81 -23.83
N TYR A 620 -5.47 8.34 -22.59
CA TYR A 620 -6.80 8.09 -22.02
C TYR A 620 -7.68 9.35 -22.00
N ARG A 621 -7.08 10.54 -21.87
CA ARG A 621 -7.76 11.84 -21.92
C ARG A 621 -8.32 12.22 -23.30
N ASP A 622 -7.99 11.47 -24.35
CA ASP A 622 -8.63 11.51 -25.67
C ASP A 622 -9.51 10.28 -25.94
N ASN A 623 -9.96 9.58 -24.88
CA ASN A 623 -10.77 8.38 -24.98
C ASN A 623 -10.03 7.19 -25.64
N ASP A 624 -8.71 7.11 -25.47
CA ASP A 624 -7.86 5.97 -25.89
C ASP A 624 -7.17 5.35 -24.67
N PHE A 625 -7.75 4.26 -24.17
CA PHE A 625 -7.30 3.56 -22.95
C PHE A 625 -6.24 2.48 -23.21
N LYS A 626 -5.75 2.36 -24.45
CA LYS A 626 -4.79 1.31 -24.81
C LYS A 626 -3.46 1.47 -24.09
N PRO A 627 -2.76 0.36 -23.76
CA PRO A 627 -1.40 0.42 -23.29
C PRO A 627 -0.44 0.78 -24.44
N TYR A 628 0.51 1.67 -24.16
CA TYR A 628 1.63 1.95 -25.05
C TYR A 628 2.94 2.00 -24.27
N ILE A 629 3.80 1.03 -24.58
CA ILE A 629 5.21 0.98 -24.19
C ILE A 629 6.00 0.82 -25.48
N PHE A 630 6.99 1.68 -25.70
CA PHE A 630 7.90 1.62 -26.84
C PHE A 630 9.31 1.31 -26.36
N LYS A 631 10.00 0.40 -27.04
CA LYS A 631 11.40 0.03 -26.79
C LYS A 631 12.29 0.49 -27.94
N THR A 632 13.45 1.03 -27.62
CA THR A 632 14.55 1.24 -28.56
C THR A 632 15.83 0.61 -28.03
N GLU A 633 16.75 0.24 -28.92
CA GLU A 633 18.08 -0.29 -28.59
C GLU A 633 19.22 0.54 -29.20
N ASN A 634 18.89 1.63 -29.90
CA ASN A 634 19.81 2.33 -30.79
C ASN A 634 19.63 3.85 -30.78
N TYR A 635 19.43 4.42 -29.60
CA TYR A 635 19.25 5.86 -29.39
C TYR A 635 18.02 6.40 -30.13
N GLY A 636 16.93 5.62 -30.16
CA GLY A 636 15.65 6.03 -30.74
C GLY A 636 15.61 6.06 -32.28
N LYS A 637 16.60 5.47 -32.98
CA LYS A 637 16.56 5.36 -34.44
C LYS A 637 15.44 4.43 -34.90
N ASN A 638 15.21 3.34 -34.16
CA ASN A 638 14.11 2.41 -34.35
C ASN A 638 13.41 2.16 -33.02
N TRP A 639 12.09 1.96 -33.09
CA TRP A 639 11.25 1.68 -31.94
C TRP A 639 10.31 0.52 -32.23
N GLU A 640 10.04 -0.27 -31.21
CA GLU A 640 9.09 -1.39 -31.21
C GLU A 640 8.05 -1.17 -30.12
N LYS A 641 6.77 -1.46 -30.41
CA LYS A 641 5.71 -1.46 -29.38
C LYS A 641 5.72 -2.80 -28.67
N ILE A 642 5.85 -2.79 -27.34
CA ILE A 642 6.09 -3.98 -26.51
C ILE A 642 5.02 -4.12 -25.42
N THR A 643 3.76 -4.37 -25.79
CA THR A 643 2.62 -4.42 -24.84
C THR A 643 1.83 -5.72 -24.87
N ASN A 644 2.39 -6.78 -25.47
CA ASN A 644 1.68 -8.05 -25.57
C ASN A 644 1.46 -8.65 -24.17
N GLY A 645 0.22 -8.96 -23.81
CA GLY A 645 -0.14 -9.44 -22.46
C GLY A 645 -0.72 -8.36 -21.52
N ILE A 646 -0.64 -7.07 -21.88
CA ILE A 646 -1.35 -5.99 -21.17
C ILE A 646 -2.70 -5.71 -21.87
N PRO A 647 -3.85 -5.77 -21.17
CA PRO A 647 -5.15 -5.52 -21.77
C PRO A 647 -5.35 -4.08 -22.26
N ASP A 648 -6.17 -3.90 -23.31
CA ASP A 648 -6.50 -2.61 -23.95
C ASP A 648 -7.17 -1.55 -23.05
N GLY A 649 -7.59 -1.90 -21.82
CA GLY A 649 -8.13 -0.97 -20.82
C GLY A 649 -7.13 -0.57 -19.72
N HIS A 650 -5.94 -1.18 -19.69
CA HIS A 650 -4.91 -0.96 -18.67
C HIS A 650 -3.81 -0.07 -19.24
N PHE A 651 -4.14 1.20 -19.48
CA PHE A 651 -3.12 2.15 -19.95
C PHE A 651 -1.97 2.23 -18.93
N VAL A 652 -0.75 2.31 -19.47
CA VAL A 652 0.48 2.25 -18.69
C VAL A 652 0.88 3.66 -18.25
N ARG A 653 1.37 3.77 -17.02
CA ARG A 653 1.80 5.03 -16.41
C ARG A 653 3.31 5.02 -16.13
N ALA A 654 3.84 3.92 -15.63
CA ALA A 654 5.23 3.80 -15.22
C ALA A 654 5.88 2.54 -15.81
N ILE A 655 7.19 2.59 -16.00
CA ILE A 655 8.02 1.45 -16.38
C ILE A 655 9.38 1.58 -15.72
N ASP A 656 9.93 0.47 -15.27
CA ASP A 656 11.32 0.39 -14.83
C ASP A 656 11.96 -0.94 -15.23
N GLU A 657 13.29 -0.91 -15.38
CA GLU A 657 14.12 -2.07 -15.70
C GLU A 657 14.88 -2.50 -14.46
N ASP A 658 14.88 -3.80 -14.17
CA ASP A 658 15.68 -4.34 -13.07
C ASP A 658 17.16 -4.05 -13.28
N GLU A 659 17.83 -3.48 -12.28
CA GLU A 659 19.23 -3.04 -12.37
C GLU A 659 20.24 -4.21 -12.48
N GLU A 660 19.85 -5.44 -12.12
CA GLU A 660 20.75 -6.60 -12.06
C GLU A 660 20.47 -7.65 -13.16
N MET A 661 19.24 -7.68 -13.69
CA MET A 661 18.74 -8.70 -14.60
C MET A 661 18.26 -8.07 -15.91
N THR A 662 19.10 -8.11 -16.95
CA THR A 662 18.79 -7.51 -18.25
C THR A 662 17.46 -8.03 -18.82
N GLY A 663 16.55 -7.12 -19.14
CA GLY A 663 15.24 -7.38 -19.75
C GLY A 663 14.19 -7.98 -18.80
N LEU A 664 14.42 -7.93 -17.48
CA LEU A 664 13.34 -8.05 -16.49
C LEU A 664 12.77 -6.65 -16.30
N LEU A 665 11.49 -6.47 -16.63
CA LEU A 665 10.81 -5.17 -16.63
C LEU A 665 9.56 -5.20 -15.77
N PHE A 666 9.21 -4.05 -15.21
CA PHE A 666 7.98 -3.84 -14.44
C PHE A 666 7.20 -2.67 -15.03
N ALA A 667 5.88 -2.80 -15.14
CA ALA A 667 5.00 -1.78 -15.70
C ALA A 667 3.80 -1.52 -14.77
N GLY A 668 3.69 -0.29 -14.30
CA GLY A 668 2.55 0.20 -13.52
C GLY A 668 1.45 0.75 -14.43
N THR A 669 0.21 0.33 -14.19
CA THR A 669 -0.97 0.71 -14.98
C THR A 669 -2.03 1.37 -14.13
N GLU A 670 -3.13 1.80 -14.77
CA GLU A 670 -4.31 2.32 -14.06
C GLU A 670 -4.94 1.34 -13.07
N PHE A 671 -4.84 0.04 -13.35
CA PHE A 671 -5.56 -1.00 -12.60
C PHE A 671 -4.62 -2.11 -12.15
N GLY A 672 -3.37 -1.78 -11.80
CA GLY A 672 -2.42 -2.77 -11.30
C GLY A 672 -1.08 -2.80 -11.99
N ILE A 673 -0.34 -3.88 -11.75
CA ILE A 673 1.07 -4.02 -12.15
C ILE A 673 1.32 -5.28 -12.98
N TYR A 674 2.24 -5.16 -13.92
CA TYR A 674 2.69 -6.22 -14.81
C TYR A 674 4.20 -6.33 -14.79
N TYR A 675 4.72 -7.51 -15.15
CA TYR A 675 6.15 -7.75 -15.35
C TYR A 675 6.42 -8.48 -16.66
N SER A 676 7.63 -8.35 -17.18
CA SER A 676 8.11 -9.05 -18.37
C SER A 676 9.47 -9.68 -18.10
N MET A 677 9.62 -10.95 -18.49
CA MET A 677 10.88 -11.70 -18.39
C MET A 677 11.71 -11.65 -19.67
N ASP A 678 11.14 -11.16 -20.76
CA ASP A 678 11.67 -11.26 -22.11
C ASP A 678 11.74 -9.89 -22.79
N ASP A 679 12.18 -8.89 -22.01
CA ASP A 679 12.50 -7.56 -22.52
C ASP A 679 11.29 -6.84 -23.16
N GLY A 680 10.11 -7.07 -22.59
CA GLY A 680 8.83 -6.50 -22.99
C GLY A 680 8.09 -7.27 -24.07
N ALA A 681 8.63 -8.38 -24.58
CA ALA A 681 7.98 -9.15 -25.63
C ALA A 681 6.66 -9.76 -25.16
N ASN A 682 6.57 -10.19 -23.89
CA ASN A 682 5.37 -10.65 -23.23
C ASN A 682 5.29 -10.14 -21.78
N TRP A 683 4.09 -9.74 -21.37
CA TRP A 683 3.78 -9.24 -20.03
C TRP A 683 2.81 -10.19 -19.31
N GLN A 684 3.03 -10.35 -18.01
CA GLN A 684 2.16 -11.10 -17.10
C GLN A 684 1.80 -10.20 -15.91
N THR A 685 0.64 -10.43 -15.31
CA THR A 685 0.25 -9.67 -14.11
C THR A 685 1.15 -10.05 -12.92
N LEU A 686 1.52 -9.05 -12.13
CA LEU A 686 2.15 -9.20 -10.82
C LEU A 686 1.22 -8.65 -9.72
N GLN A 687 -0.11 -8.71 -9.90
CA GLN A 687 -1.05 -8.03 -9.01
C GLN A 687 -0.92 -8.47 -7.55
N ARG A 688 -0.82 -9.78 -7.30
CA ARG A 688 -0.73 -10.39 -5.96
C ARG A 688 -1.75 -9.75 -5.00
N ASN A 689 -1.32 -9.29 -3.83
CA ASN A 689 -2.14 -8.60 -2.83
C ASN A 689 -2.14 -7.07 -2.96
N LEU A 690 -1.56 -6.50 -4.03
CA LEU A 690 -1.63 -5.07 -4.29
C LEU A 690 -3.10 -4.67 -4.58
N PRO A 691 -3.61 -3.55 -4.04
CA PRO A 691 -4.95 -3.09 -4.38
C PRO A 691 -5.08 -2.69 -5.87
N TYR A 692 -6.29 -2.77 -6.42
CA TYR A 692 -6.59 -2.22 -7.74
C TYR A 692 -6.66 -0.70 -7.70
N THR A 693 -5.51 -0.04 -7.85
CA THR A 693 -5.34 1.41 -7.79
C THR A 693 -4.42 1.90 -8.91
N PRO A 694 -4.51 3.18 -9.33
CA PRO A 694 -3.54 3.74 -10.27
C PRO A 694 -2.13 3.66 -9.69
N ILE A 695 -1.23 3.01 -10.44
CA ILE A 695 0.19 2.96 -10.15
C ILE A 695 0.83 4.17 -10.82
N THR A 696 1.21 5.16 -10.03
CA THR A 696 1.70 6.45 -10.56
C THR A 696 3.15 6.41 -10.94
N ASP A 697 3.95 5.65 -10.19
CA ASP A 697 5.38 5.51 -10.40
C ASP A 697 5.91 4.27 -9.69
N LEU A 698 7.03 3.73 -10.17
CA LEU A 698 7.70 2.57 -9.58
C LEU A 698 9.21 2.62 -9.80
N GLU A 699 9.97 2.02 -8.89
CA GLU A 699 11.43 1.95 -8.96
C GLU A 699 11.92 0.62 -8.40
N VAL A 700 12.84 -0.05 -9.09
CA VAL A 700 13.58 -1.20 -8.57
C VAL A 700 14.78 -0.69 -7.80
N HIS A 701 14.83 -0.95 -6.50
CA HIS A 701 15.90 -0.46 -5.65
C HIS A 701 16.36 -1.51 -4.65
N ARG A 702 17.65 -1.88 -4.70
CA ARG A 702 18.28 -2.83 -3.76
C ARG A 702 17.54 -4.18 -3.61
N GLY A 703 17.03 -4.70 -4.71
CA GLY A 703 16.28 -5.96 -4.73
C GLY A 703 14.82 -5.84 -4.30
N ASP A 704 14.32 -4.63 -4.03
CA ASP A 704 12.91 -4.37 -3.78
C ASP A 704 12.26 -3.73 -5.02
N LEU A 705 10.97 -3.98 -5.22
CA LEU A 705 10.13 -3.21 -6.15
C LEU A 705 9.28 -2.23 -5.34
N VAL A 706 9.61 -0.94 -5.47
CA VAL A 706 8.99 0.16 -4.74
C VAL A 706 7.94 0.83 -5.61
N ILE A 707 6.76 1.09 -5.03
CA ILE A 707 5.59 1.56 -5.75
C ILE A 707 4.97 2.77 -5.06
N SER A 708 4.63 3.80 -5.84
CA SER A 708 3.70 4.86 -5.44
C SER A 708 2.34 4.64 -6.10
N THR A 709 1.27 4.95 -5.35
CA THR A 709 -0.10 4.84 -5.85
C THR A 709 -0.85 6.16 -5.68
N GLN A 710 -1.85 6.37 -6.53
CA GLN A 710 -2.77 7.49 -6.38
C GLN A 710 -3.98 7.09 -5.53
N GLY A 711 -3.78 6.87 -4.24
CA GLY A 711 -4.89 6.66 -3.29
C GLY A 711 -4.73 5.48 -2.33
N ARG A 712 -3.60 4.76 -2.36
CA ARG A 712 -3.27 3.69 -1.39
C ARG A 712 -1.85 3.83 -0.84
N GLY A 713 -1.26 5.02 -0.89
CA GLY A 713 0.09 5.29 -0.39
C GLY A 713 1.21 4.53 -1.12
N PHE A 714 2.31 4.25 -0.42
CA PHE A 714 3.44 3.49 -0.92
C PHE A 714 3.31 2.00 -0.62
N TRP A 715 3.82 1.17 -1.53
CA TRP A 715 3.91 -0.28 -1.38
C TRP A 715 5.30 -0.76 -1.77
N ILE A 716 5.76 -1.84 -1.15
CA ILE A 716 7.04 -2.47 -1.45
C ILE A 716 6.82 -3.98 -1.57
N MET A 717 7.23 -4.57 -2.70
CA MET A 717 7.47 -6.02 -2.77
C MET A 717 8.94 -6.22 -2.43
N ASP A 718 9.19 -6.79 -1.26
CA ASP A 718 10.55 -7.07 -0.82
C ASP A 718 11.11 -8.27 -1.60
N ASP A 719 12.40 -8.20 -1.93
CA ASP A 719 13.16 -9.31 -2.51
C ASP A 719 12.55 -9.93 -3.79
N ILE A 720 12.69 -9.21 -4.92
CA ILE A 720 12.33 -9.69 -6.25
C ILE A 720 13.31 -10.72 -6.83
N SER A 721 14.28 -11.22 -6.04
CA SER A 721 15.30 -12.18 -6.51
C SER A 721 14.69 -13.44 -7.12
N LEU A 722 13.54 -13.91 -6.63
CA LEU A 722 12.83 -15.05 -7.21
C LEU A 722 12.55 -14.84 -8.70
N LEU A 723 12.14 -13.64 -9.12
CA LEU A 723 11.90 -13.34 -10.54
C LEU A 723 13.21 -13.41 -11.34
N ARG A 724 14.32 -12.94 -10.76
CA ARG A 724 15.64 -13.02 -11.38
C ARG A 724 16.07 -14.48 -11.55
N GLU A 725 15.87 -15.32 -10.55
CA GLU A 725 16.26 -16.73 -10.62
C GLU A 725 15.40 -17.55 -11.58
N LEU A 726 14.08 -17.37 -11.54
CA LEU A 726 13.16 -18.02 -12.49
C LEU A 726 13.49 -17.69 -13.95
N LYS A 727 14.06 -16.51 -14.19
CA LYS A 727 14.54 -16.10 -15.51
C LYS A 727 15.89 -16.74 -15.88
N ARG A 728 16.83 -16.87 -14.94
CA ARG A 728 18.16 -17.47 -15.21
C ARG A 728 18.05 -18.96 -15.51
N GLU A 729 17.23 -19.67 -14.76
CA GLU A 729 17.20 -21.13 -14.79
C GLU A 729 15.95 -21.63 -15.51
N SER A 730 16.05 -21.86 -16.81
CA SER A 730 14.98 -22.49 -17.59
C SER A 730 14.76 -23.93 -17.11
N LYS A 731 13.71 -24.14 -16.29
CA LYS A 731 13.05 -25.40 -15.83
C LYS A 731 13.65 -26.73 -16.31
N SER A 732 14.90 -27.05 -15.98
CA SER A 732 15.55 -28.30 -16.41
C SER A 732 15.94 -29.21 -15.26
N ALA A 733 15.87 -28.74 -14.02
CA ALA A 733 16.15 -29.54 -12.83
C ALA A 733 14.85 -29.96 -12.13
N SER A 734 14.78 -31.21 -11.68
CA SER A 734 13.65 -31.74 -10.91
C SER A 734 13.59 -31.19 -9.48
N VAL A 735 14.73 -30.71 -8.97
CA VAL A 735 14.89 -30.06 -7.67
C VAL A 735 15.89 -28.92 -7.83
N GLN A 736 15.61 -27.75 -7.27
CA GLN A 736 16.50 -26.60 -7.32
C GLN A 736 16.45 -25.82 -6.01
N LEU A 737 17.60 -25.58 -5.37
CA LEU A 737 17.73 -24.65 -4.25
C LEU A 737 18.19 -23.30 -4.80
N PHE A 738 17.33 -22.28 -4.69
CA PHE A 738 17.64 -20.96 -5.23
C PHE A 738 18.74 -20.26 -4.41
N PRO A 739 19.60 -19.46 -5.06
CA PRO A 739 20.51 -18.56 -4.35
C PRO A 739 19.77 -17.69 -3.33
N LEU A 740 20.38 -17.51 -2.15
CA LEU A 740 19.85 -16.67 -1.09
C LEU A 740 20.67 -15.38 -1.03
N ALA A 741 19.98 -14.23 -0.98
CA ALA A 741 20.64 -12.94 -0.80
C ALA A 741 21.27 -12.82 0.60
N ASP A 742 22.34 -12.03 0.71
CA ASP A 742 22.87 -11.64 2.01
C ASP A 742 21.79 -10.92 2.83
N THR A 743 21.77 -11.21 4.12
CA THR A 743 20.75 -10.71 5.04
C THR A 743 21.40 -9.88 6.15
N TYR A 744 20.62 -9.29 7.05
CA TYR A 744 21.14 -8.37 8.08
C TYR A 744 20.70 -8.76 9.48
N ARG A 745 21.66 -8.83 10.41
CA ARG A 745 21.37 -8.76 11.84
C ARG A 745 20.99 -7.32 12.18
N THR A 746 19.71 -7.07 12.41
CA THR A 746 19.14 -5.73 12.61
C THR A 746 17.98 -5.75 13.61
N ASN A 747 17.59 -4.57 14.11
CA ASN A 747 16.38 -4.36 14.90
C ASN A 747 15.21 -3.76 14.07
N LEU A 748 15.34 -3.70 12.75
CA LEU A 748 14.26 -3.32 11.83
C LEU A 748 13.30 -4.49 11.61
N GLY A 749 12.00 -4.21 11.42
CA GLY A 749 11.05 -5.22 10.91
C GLY A 749 10.28 -6.03 11.96
N TRP A 750 10.32 -5.70 13.25
CA TRP A 750 9.44 -6.37 14.23
C TRP A 750 8.02 -5.78 14.12
N SER A 751 7.06 -6.48 13.51
CA SER A 751 5.64 -6.07 13.45
C SER A 751 4.72 -7.21 13.89
N GLU A 752 3.53 -6.89 14.41
CA GLU A 752 2.47 -7.89 14.64
C GLU A 752 2.13 -8.56 13.30
N GLY A 753 2.55 -9.81 13.12
CA GLY A 753 2.44 -10.55 11.85
C GLY A 753 3.72 -11.26 11.42
N GLY A 754 4.87 -10.98 12.05
CA GLY A 754 6.05 -11.85 11.99
C GLY A 754 6.94 -11.73 10.75
N TYR A 755 6.55 -11.01 9.70
CA TYR A 755 7.40 -10.81 8.52
C TYR A 755 8.50 -9.77 8.78
N SER A 756 9.76 -10.19 8.70
CA SER A 756 10.92 -9.28 8.63
C SER A 756 11.71 -9.63 7.38
N PRO A 757 11.85 -8.72 6.40
CA PRO A 757 12.55 -9.03 5.16
C PRO A 757 14.08 -8.92 5.31
N TYR A 758 14.55 -8.93 6.56
CA TYR A 758 15.94 -9.20 6.93
C TYR A 758 16.07 -10.57 7.59
N ARG A 759 15.08 -11.45 7.43
CA ARG A 759 15.20 -12.89 7.67
C ARG A 759 15.76 -13.58 6.44
N ALA A 760 16.22 -14.80 6.59
CA ALA A 760 16.69 -15.60 5.46
C ALA A 760 15.47 -16.27 4.78
N ASN A 761 15.02 -15.71 3.66
CA ASN A 761 13.92 -16.24 2.84
C ASN A 761 14.44 -17.31 1.89
N ILE A 762 14.45 -18.55 2.34
CA ILE A 762 15.01 -19.68 1.61
C ILE A 762 13.95 -20.22 0.68
N ARG A 763 14.25 -20.23 -0.62
CA ARG A 763 13.33 -20.75 -1.65
C ARG A 763 13.92 -21.96 -2.35
N PHE A 764 13.07 -22.94 -2.65
CA PHE A 764 13.45 -24.08 -3.47
C PHE A 764 12.29 -24.58 -4.33
N TYR A 765 12.61 -25.19 -5.46
CA TYR A 765 11.65 -25.77 -6.40
C TYR A 765 11.67 -27.30 -6.31
N LEU A 766 10.48 -27.90 -6.34
CA LEU A 766 10.26 -29.34 -6.51
C LEU A 766 9.35 -29.58 -7.72
N GLU A 767 9.77 -30.40 -8.68
CA GLU A 767 8.92 -30.76 -9.83
C GLU A 767 7.71 -31.59 -9.42
N GLU A 768 7.92 -32.54 -8.51
CA GLU A 768 6.90 -33.37 -7.90
C GLU A 768 7.27 -33.65 -6.45
N VAL A 769 6.28 -34.04 -5.64
CA VAL A 769 6.49 -34.46 -4.25
C VAL A 769 6.23 -35.95 -4.14
N ASP A 770 7.29 -36.73 -3.89
CA ASP A 770 7.19 -38.14 -3.54
C ASP A 770 7.09 -38.30 -2.02
N SER A 771 5.91 -38.69 -1.54
CA SER A 771 5.66 -38.93 -0.11
C SER A 771 6.55 -40.00 0.54
N SER A 772 7.26 -40.81 -0.25
CA SER A 772 8.23 -41.79 0.23
C SER A 772 9.64 -41.23 0.43
N GLU A 773 9.95 -40.07 -0.16
CA GLU A 773 11.23 -39.39 0.00
C GLU A 773 11.17 -38.36 1.14
N LYS A 774 12.19 -38.36 1.99
CA LYS A 774 12.35 -37.32 3.01
C LYS A 774 12.88 -36.06 2.31
N VAL A 775 12.18 -34.93 2.49
CA VAL A 775 12.69 -33.60 2.19
C VAL A 775 13.15 -32.96 3.50
N GLU A 776 14.39 -32.49 3.54
CA GLU A 776 15.01 -31.89 4.73
C GLU A 776 15.75 -30.61 4.33
N LEU A 777 15.42 -29.50 4.99
CA LEU A 777 16.12 -28.22 4.88
C LEU A 777 16.88 -27.97 6.19
N SER A 778 18.15 -27.59 6.10
CA SER A 778 18.99 -27.35 7.27
C SER A 778 19.85 -26.11 7.11
N ILE A 779 20.07 -25.39 8.21
CA ILE A 779 20.98 -24.24 8.31
C ILE A 779 22.24 -24.70 9.03
N LEU A 780 23.39 -24.40 8.45
CA LEU A 780 24.70 -24.73 8.99
C LEU A 780 25.46 -23.44 9.30
N ASP A 781 26.23 -23.46 10.40
CA ASP A 781 27.17 -22.40 10.72
C ASP A 781 28.45 -22.48 9.86
N ALA A 782 29.36 -21.52 10.04
CA ALA A 782 30.64 -21.47 9.32
C ALA A 782 31.56 -22.70 9.55
N ARG A 783 31.30 -23.54 10.56
CA ARG A 783 32.04 -24.77 10.87
C ARG A 783 31.37 -26.01 10.26
N GLY A 784 30.19 -25.86 9.65
CA GLY A 784 29.35 -26.95 9.16
C GLY A 784 28.54 -27.64 10.26
N GLU A 785 28.42 -27.03 11.44
CA GLU A 785 27.54 -27.50 12.51
C GLU A 785 26.11 -27.07 12.20
N GLU A 786 25.17 -28.02 12.33
CA GLU A 786 23.75 -27.74 12.11
C GLU A 786 23.16 -26.89 13.23
N ILE A 787 22.50 -25.80 12.83
CA ILE A 787 21.83 -24.85 13.73
C ILE A 787 20.37 -25.25 13.91
N GLN A 788 19.67 -25.46 12.79
CA GLN A 788 18.26 -25.79 12.74
C GLN A 788 17.97 -26.59 11.47
N SER A 789 17.05 -27.54 11.55
CA SER A 789 16.55 -28.29 10.40
C SER A 789 15.03 -28.46 10.47
N TRP A 790 14.42 -28.56 9.29
CA TRP A 790 13.01 -28.87 9.09
C TRP A 790 12.90 -30.01 8.10
N TRP A 791 11.99 -30.96 8.34
CA TRP A 791 11.77 -32.06 7.40
C TRP A 791 10.34 -32.58 7.35
N THR A 792 10.02 -33.23 6.24
CA THR A 792 8.73 -33.88 6.02
C THR A 792 8.55 -35.06 6.98
N GLY A 793 7.44 -35.07 7.72
CA GLY A 793 7.12 -36.15 8.67
C GLY A 793 7.81 -36.04 10.03
N ALA A 794 8.35 -34.87 10.40
CA ALA A 794 8.80 -34.60 11.76
C ALA A 794 7.65 -34.74 12.78
N GLU A 795 7.95 -35.30 13.96
CA GLU A 795 6.96 -35.44 15.04
C GLU A 795 6.65 -34.11 15.71
N GLU A 796 7.69 -33.29 15.92
CA GLU A 796 7.57 -31.96 16.53
C GLU A 796 7.16 -30.91 15.50
N LYS A 797 6.18 -30.08 15.86
CA LYS A 797 5.60 -29.08 14.96
C LYS A 797 6.64 -28.05 14.49
N GLU A 798 7.56 -27.67 15.36
CA GLU A 798 8.62 -26.69 15.08
C GLU A 798 9.67 -27.18 14.05
N GLU A 799 9.74 -28.50 13.82
CA GLU A 799 10.66 -29.16 12.89
C GLU A 799 9.95 -29.63 11.61
N GLN A 800 8.63 -29.45 11.51
CA GLN A 800 7.87 -29.88 10.34
C GLN A 800 8.16 -28.99 9.13
N LEU A 801 8.45 -29.64 8.01
CA LEU A 801 8.50 -29.03 6.69
C LEU A 801 7.32 -29.52 5.86
N GLU A 802 6.41 -28.62 5.52
CA GLU A 802 5.39 -28.87 4.50
C GLU A 802 5.96 -28.52 3.14
N VAL A 803 5.72 -29.39 2.15
CA VAL A 803 6.21 -29.20 0.79
C VAL A 803 5.13 -29.53 -0.23
N GLU A 804 5.13 -28.79 -1.33
CA GLU A 804 4.29 -29.01 -2.48
C GLU A 804 5.10 -28.96 -3.79
N ALA A 805 4.50 -29.44 -4.88
CA ALA A 805 5.10 -29.31 -6.20
C ALA A 805 5.05 -27.84 -6.62
N GLY A 806 6.18 -27.29 -7.07
CA GLY A 806 6.34 -25.86 -7.34
C GLY A 806 7.37 -25.20 -6.42
N ILE A 807 7.18 -23.90 -6.18
CA ILE A 807 8.08 -23.07 -5.38
C ILE A 807 7.68 -23.16 -3.91
N ASN A 808 8.61 -23.58 -3.07
CA ASN A 808 8.46 -23.66 -1.63
C ASN A 808 9.32 -22.56 -0.98
N GLN A 809 8.86 -22.00 0.13
CA GLN A 809 9.60 -20.98 0.90
C GLN A 809 9.65 -21.35 2.39
N VAL A 810 10.82 -21.24 2.98
CA VAL A 810 11.05 -21.35 4.43
C VAL A 810 11.76 -20.10 4.90
N GLU A 811 11.26 -19.47 5.95
CA GLU A 811 11.87 -18.30 6.56
C GLU A 811 12.66 -18.72 7.80
N TRP A 812 13.96 -18.41 7.83
CA TRP A 812 14.77 -18.52 9.05
C TRP A 812 14.95 -17.15 9.70
N ASP A 813 14.51 -17.04 10.96
CA ASP A 813 14.54 -15.82 11.78
C ASP A 813 15.94 -15.45 12.29
N GLN A 814 16.97 -16.18 11.86
CA GLN A 814 18.36 -16.04 12.28
C GLN A 814 18.59 -16.35 13.77
N SER A 815 17.65 -17.04 14.42
CA SER A 815 17.84 -17.53 15.78
C SER A 815 18.44 -18.93 15.76
N TYR A 816 19.30 -19.20 16.73
CA TYR A 816 19.60 -20.58 17.14
C TYR A 816 18.40 -21.16 17.91
N PRO A 817 18.35 -22.48 18.13
CA PRO A 817 17.29 -23.09 18.94
C PRO A 817 17.16 -22.42 20.33
N ARG A 818 15.92 -22.17 20.74
CA ARG A 818 15.60 -21.64 22.07
C ARG A 818 16.04 -22.63 23.17
N PRO A 819 16.40 -22.15 24.37
CA PRO A 819 16.69 -23.05 25.49
C PRO A 819 15.45 -23.87 25.88
N GLU A 820 15.65 -25.13 26.23
CA GLU A 820 14.58 -26.02 26.70
C GLU A 820 14.24 -25.73 28.15
N LEU A 821 12.94 -25.67 28.44
CA LEU A 821 12.42 -25.43 29.77
C LEU A 821 11.43 -26.51 30.19
N VAL A 822 11.27 -26.69 31.49
CA VAL A 822 10.16 -27.49 32.02
C VAL A 822 8.82 -26.80 31.74
N PRO A 823 7.77 -27.52 31.30
CA PRO A 823 6.48 -26.93 30.93
C PRO A 823 5.76 -26.20 32.08
N ASP A 824 6.05 -26.57 33.33
CA ASP A 824 5.47 -25.99 34.54
C ASP A 824 6.28 -24.80 35.10
N LEU A 825 7.31 -24.32 34.38
CA LEU A 825 8.05 -23.13 34.80
C LEU A 825 7.12 -21.92 34.89
N MET A 826 7.06 -21.31 36.07
CA MET A 826 6.22 -20.13 36.33
C MET A 826 7.06 -18.90 36.69
N MET A 827 6.74 -17.76 36.08
CA MET A 827 7.45 -16.47 36.27
C MET A 827 6.49 -15.27 36.16
N MET A 828 6.82 -14.15 36.83
CA MET A 828 5.97 -12.95 36.90
C MET A 828 5.78 -12.26 35.55
N ASP A 829 6.84 -12.21 34.74
CA ASP A 829 6.78 -11.79 33.35
C ASP A 829 6.55 -13.07 32.51
N MET A 830 5.28 -13.40 32.22
CA MET A 830 4.89 -14.62 31.47
C MET A 830 5.34 -14.63 30.00
N ARG A 831 6.19 -13.69 29.58
CA ARG A 831 6.95 -13.88 28.36
C ARG A 831 7.99 -14.95 28.64
N TYR A 832 7.78 -16.13 28.03
CA TYR A 832 8.77 -17.19 27.73
C TYR A 832 10.23 -16.66 27.77
N PRO A 833 11.27 -17.45 28.13
CA PRO A 833 12.66 -17.01 28.32
C PRO A 833 13.26 -16.18 27.17
N GLY A 834 12.63 -16.20 26.00
CA GLY A 834 12.92 -15.38 24.84
C GLY A 834 13.04 -16.26 23.60
N GLU A 835 13.30 -15.63 22.47
CA GLU A 835 13.82 -16.28 21.27
C GLU A 835 15.20 -16.90 21.56
N GLY A 836 15.68 -17.78 20.69
CA GLY A 836 17.04 -18.32 20.82
C GLY A 836 18.13 -17.27 20.54
N PRO A 837 19.41 -17.60 20.78
CA PRO A 837 20.50 -16.66 20.50
C PRO A 837 20.52 -16.25 19.03
N GLN A 838 20.46 -14.95 18.77
CA GLN A 838 20.52 -14.39 17.41
C GLN A 838 21.91 -14.58 16.81
N ALA A 839 21.95 -15.13 15.60
CA ALA A 839 23.15 -15.43 14.85
C ALA A 839 24.07 -14.20 14.72
N ALA A 840 25.38 -14.41 14.85
CA ALA A 840 26.37 -13.36 14.68
C ALA A 840 26.58 -13.06 13.19
N PRO A 841 27.00 -11.83 12.82
CA PRO A 841 27.44 -11.57 11.46
C PRO A 841 28.53 -12.55 11.01
N GLY A 842 28.40 -13.09 9.80
CA GLY A 842 29.28 -14.14 9.30
C GLY A 842 28.65 -14.98 8.19
N LYS A 843 29.38 -16.02 7.79
CA LYS A 843 28.98 -16.95 6.72
C LYS A 843 28.14 -18.11 7.27
N TYR A 844 27.07 -18.44 6.57
CA TYR A 844 26.18 -19.56 6.85
C TYR A 844 25.88 -20.33 5.56
N THR A 845 25.41 -21.57 5.69
CA THR A 845 25.06 -22.42 4.56
C THR A 845 23.67 -22.99 4.75
N VAL A 846 22.83 -22.86 3.72
CA VAL A 846 21.57 -23.60 3.60
C VAL A 846 21.87 -24.92 2.89
N ARG A 847 21.33 -26.02 3.40
CA ARG A 847 21.42 -27.35 2.80
C ARG A 847 20.03 -27.95 2.65
N LEU A 848 19.65 -28.26 1.41
CA LEU A 848 18.43 -28.98 1.05
C LEU A 848 18.79 -30.42 0.67
N ARG A 849 18.11 -31.40 1.27
CA ARG A 849 18.18 -32.82 0.91
C ARG A 849 16.82 -33.29 0.44
N VAL A 850 16.79 -33.99 -0.69
CA VAL A 850 15.60 -34.65 -1.24
C VAL A 850 15.99 -36.09 -1.58
N GLY A 851 15.54 -37.04 -0.77
CA GLY A 851 16.01 -38.42 -0.85
C GLY A 851 17.53 -38.51 -0.62
N GLU A 852 18.28 -39.01 -1.61
CA GLU A 852 19.74 -39.10 -1.55
C GLU A 852 20.47 -37.87 -2.15
N LYS A 853 19.75 -36.91 -2.74
CA LYS A 853 20.33 -35.73 -3.37
C LYS A 853 20.53 -34.62 -2.35
N GLU A 854 21.64 -33.90 -2.46
CA GLU A 854 21.99 -32.77 -1.59
C GLU A 854 22.33 -31.53 -2.43
N PHE A 855 21.78 -30.39 -2.00
CA PHE A 855 21.99 -29.07 -2.60
C PHE A 855 22.37 -28.08 -1.51
N THR A 856 23.33 -27.21 -1.77
CA THR A 856 23.82 -26.24 -0.79
C THR A 856 23.93 -24.84 -1.38
N GLN A 857 23.61 -23.82 -0.59
CA GLN A 857 23.82 -22.41 -0.91
C GLN A 857 24.44 -21.68 0.27
N ASP A 858 25.45 -20.87 -0.01
CA ASP A 858 26.10 -20.02 0.99
C ASP A 858 25.48 -18.62 0.99
N PHE A 859 25.37 -18.01 2.17
CA PHE A 859 24.95 -16.62 2.33
C PHE A 859 25.64 -15.99 3.55
N ASN A 860 25.62 -14.66 3.63
CA ASN A 860 26.14 -13.93 4.77
C ASN A 860 25.02 -13.26 5.57
N ILE A 861 25.17 -13.27 6.89
CA ILE A 861 24.49 -12.34 7.78
C ILE A 861 25.43 -11.15 7.96
N LEU A 862 25.01 -9.97 7.54
CA LEU A 862 25.72 -8.71 7.66
C LEU A 862 25.29 -7.98 8.93
N LYS A 863 26.17 -7.16 9.50
CA LYS A 863 25.79 -6.24 10.58
C LYS A 863 24.94 -5.10 10.01
N ASP A 864 23.93 -4.65 10.76
CA ASP A 864 23.27 -3.38 10.48
C ASP A 864 24.30 -2.23 10.34
N PRO A 865 24.38 -1.56 9.18
CA PRO A 865 25.36 -0.50 8.94
C PRO A 865 25.15 0.74 9.82
N ARG A 866 24.01 0.87 10.51
CA ARG A 866 23.74 1.94 11.47
C ARG A 866 24.38 1.70 12.84
N TRP A 867 24.83 0.48 13.12
CA TRP A 867 25.42 0.14 14.41
C TRP A 867 26.94 0.36 14.40
N GLU A 868 27.44 1.10 15.40
CA GLU A 868 28.88 1.35 15.60
C GLU A 868 29.63 0.14 16.18
N VAL A 869 28.90 -0.85 16.74
CA VAL A 869 29.46 -2.09 17.31
C VAL A 869 30.27 -2.89 16.27
N SER A 870 31.33 -3.57 16.69
CA SER A 870 32.10 -4.43 15.78
C SER A 870 31.49 -5.84 15.66
N ASP A 871 31.73 -6.52 14.54
CA ASP A 871 31.31 -7.93 14.35
C ASP A 871 31.90 -8.85 15.44
N ARG A 872 33.10 -8.51 15.94
CA ARG A 872 33.76 -9.21 17.04
C ARG A 872 32.95 -9.12 18.34
N ASP A 873 32.42 -7.94 18.64
CA ASP A 873 31.66 -7.66 19.85
C ASP A 873 30.29 -8.36 19.80
N LEU A 874 29.64 -8.33 18.65
CA LEU A 874 28.40 -9.10 18.40
C LEU A 874 28.64 -10.61 18.51
N LEU A 875 29.77 -11.12 18.00
CA LEU A 875 30.16 -12.50 18.15
C LEU A 875 30.43 -12.87 19.63
N ALA A 876 31.06 -11.97 20.40
CA ALA A 876 31.27 -12.18 21.84
C ALA A 876 29.93 -12.26 22.60
N ASN A 877 28.97 -11.42 22.24
CA ASN A 877 27.63 -11.45 22.82
C ASN A 877 26.86 -12.72 22.45
N PHE A 878 26.91 -13.11 21.17
CA PHE A 878 26.34 -14.38 20.70
C PHE A 878 26.92 -15.58 21.47
N LYS A 879 28.24 -15.64 21.65
CA LYS A 879 28.90 -16.72 22.40
C LYS A 879 28.40 -16.81 23.84
N LEU A 880 28.31 -15.66 24.54
CA LEU A 880 27.76 -15.65 25.90
C LEU A 880 26.29 -16.09 25.91
N ALA A 881 25.46 -15.61 24.98
CA ALA A 881 24.07 -16.02 24.88
C ALA A 881 23.93 -17.53 24.64
N PHE A 882 24.75 -18.08 23.75
CA PHE A 882 24.80 -19.50 23.43
C PHE A 882 25.20 -20.33 24.65
N ASP A 883 26.25 -19.94 25.37
CA ASP A 883 26.72 -20.63 26.58
C ASP A 883 25.68 -20.60 27.71
N VAL A 884 25.04 -19.44 27.91
CA VAL A 884 23.96 -19.26 28.90
C VAL A 884 22.74 -20.12 28.54
N ALA A 885 22.35 -20.16 27.27
CA ALA A 885 21.25 -21.00 26.78
C ALA A 885 21.56 -22.49 26.97
N ALA A 886 22.79 -22.92 26.65
CA ALA A 886 23.22 -24.31 26.83
C ALA A 886 23.16 -24.73 28.29
N LEU A 887 23.66 -23.90 29.22
CA LEU A 887 23.56 -24.18 30.65
C LEU A 887 22.11 -24.21 31.14
N LEU A 888 21.25 -23.33 30.60
CA LEU A 888 19.84 -23.30 30.92
C LEU A 888 19.17 -24.61 30.49
N THR A 889 19.27 -25.00 29.22
CA THR A 889 18.77 -26.29 28.70
C THR A 889 19.28 -27.47 29.54
N GLU A 890 20.59 -27.51 29.81
CA GLU A 890 21.18 -28.58 30.60
C GLU A 890 20.57 -28.66 32.01
N SER A 891 20.44 -27.52 32.70
CA SER A 891 19.87 -27.45 34.04
C SER A 891 18.41 -27.93 34.06
N GLN A 892 17.63 -27.59 33.03
CA GLN A 892 16.22 -27.96 32.93
C GLN A 892 16.03 -29.45 32.59
N ARG A 893 16.86 -30.01 31.69
CA ARG A 893 16.88 -31.46 31.43
C ARG A 893 17.24 -32.25 32.69
N ARG A 894 18.22 -31.79 33.46
CA ARG A 894 18.58 -32.41 34.74
C ARG A 894 17.46 -32.31 35.77
N LEU A 895 16.75 -31.19 35.82
CA LEU A 895 15.54 -31.04 36.64
C LEU A 895 14.44 -32.04 36.23
N GLN A 896 14.18 -32.22 34.93
CA GLN A 896 13.24 -33.23 34.43
C GLN A 896 13.67 -34.64 34.84
N ASN A 897 14.96 -34.97 34.73
CA ASN A 897 15.49 -36.27 35.16
C ASN A 897 15.25 -36.50 36.66
N LEU A 898 15.49 -35.49 37.51
CA LEU A 898 15.21 -35.60 38.95
C LEU A 898 13.73 -35.90 39.23
N ARG A 899 12.83 -35.21 38.52
CA ARG A 899 11.38 -35.42 38.65
C ARG A 899 10.95 -36.81 38.15
N ALA A 900 11.49 -37.25 37.01
CA ALA A 900 11.23 -38.58 36.46
C ALA A 900 11.72 -39.70 37.41
N ILE A 901 12.89 -39.54 38.02
CA ILE A 901 13.41 -40.45 39.06
C ILE A 901 12.43 -40.52 40.24
N ARG A 902 11.99 -39.36 40.76
CA ARG A 902 11.05 -39.30 41.89
C ARG A 902 9.71 -39.95 41.57
N GLU A 903 9.16 -39.70 40.38
CA GLU A 903 7.91 -40.28 39.92
C GLU A 903 8.01 -41.81 39.83
N GLN A 904 9.08 -42.32 39.22
CA GLN A 904 9.29 -43.77 39.08
C GLN A 904 9.56 -44.46 40.40
N ILE A 905 10.35 -43.86 41.31
CA ILE A 905 10.49 -44.35 42.69
C ILE A 905 9.12 -44.41 43.37
N GLY A 906 8.31 -43.36 43.21
CA GLY A 906 6.95 -43.31 43.74
C GLY A 906 6.08 -44.44 43.20
N GLN A 907 6.17 -44.75 41.91
CA GLN A 907 5.43 -45.84 41.28
C GLN A 907 5.94 -47.22 41.74
N THR A 908 7.26 -47.43 41.79
CA THR A 908 7.87 -48.65 42.33
C THR A 908 7.43 -48.88 43.77
N ASN A 909 7.48 -47.86 44.62
CA ASN A 909 7.03 -47.94 46.02
C ASN A 909 5.53 -48.23 46.15
N LYS A 910 4.69 -47.74 45.22
CA LYS A 910 3.25 -48.05 45.17
C LYS A 910 2.99 -49.49 44.71
N ASN A 911 3.75 -49.99 43.75
CA ASN A 911 3.61 -51.34 43.20
C ASN A 911 4.05 -52.45 44.17
N LEU A 912 4.92 -52.12 45.13
CA LEU A 912 5.29 -52.95 46.29
C LEU A 912 4.12 -53.09 47.30
N THR A 913 3.00 -53.66 46.83
CA THR A 913 1.66 -53.61 47.46
C THR A 913 1.44 -54.54 48.66
N SER A 914 2.30 -55.52 48.94
CA SER A 914 2.31 -56.22 50.24
C SER A 914 3.12 -55.37 51.23
N ARG A 915 2.44 -54.70 52.16
CA ARG A 915 3.03 -53.66 53.01
C ARG A 915 4.26 -54.08 53.84
N ASP A 916 4.65 -55.36 53.89
CA ASP A 916 5.72 -55.89 54.74
C ASP A 916 6.93 -56.54 54.03
N GLU A 917 6.95 -56.71 52.69
CA GLU A 917 8.00 -57.56 52.06
C GLU A 917 9.36 -56.89 51.78
N PHE A 918 9.49 -55.57 51.64
CA PHE A 918 10.79 -54.92 51.32
C PHE A 918 10.99 -53.54 51.98
N PRO A 919 11.05 -53.45 53.32
CA PRO A 919 11.15 -52.17 54.03
C PRO A 919 12.46 -51.42 53.75
N GLN A 920 13.56 -52.14 53.55
CA GLN A 920 14.87 -51.55 53.26
C GLN A 920 14.93 -50.91 51.87
N LEU A 921 14.30 -51.56 50.88
CA LEU A 921 14.23 -51.05 49.50
C LEU A 921 13.35 -49.79 49.43
N ARG A 922 12.19 -49.78 50.11
CA ARG A 922 11.34 -48.58 50.18
C ARG A 922 12.03 -47.41 50.86
N GLU A 923 12.77 -47.66 51.94
CA GLU A 923 13.54 -46.62 52.64
C GLU A 923 14.69 -46.10 51.77
N ALA A 924 15.39 -46.98 51.05
CA ALA A 924 16.42 -46.57 50.09
C ALA A 924 15.84 -45.72 48.95
N GLY A 925 14.71 -46.14 48.37
CA GLY A 925 14.00 -45.37 47.36
C GLY A 925 13.51 -44.02 47.89
N LYS A 926 12.95 -43.98 49.10
CA LYS A 926 12.55 -42.72 49.75
C LYS A 926 13.74 -41.78 49.92
N LYS A 927 14.88 -42.27 50.43
CA LYS A 927 16.10 -41.45 50.55
C LYS A 927 16.56 -40.90 49.21
N LEU A 928 16.52 -41.71 48.15
CA LEU A 928 16.89 -41.29 46.80
C LEU A 928 15.92 -40.23 46.24
N SER A 929 14.61 -40.40 46.47
CA SER A 929 13.58 -39.41 46.09
C SER A 929 13.71 -38.10 46.89
N ASP A 930 13.95 -38.18 48.20
CA ASP A 930 14.19 -37.02 49.06
C ASP A 930 15.45 -36.29 48.61
N ARG A 931 16.51 -37.02 48.24
CA ARG A 931 17.73 -36.45 47.70
C ARG A 931 17.50 -35.74 46.36
N ALA A 932 16.74 -36.35 45.46
CA ALA A 932 16.36 -35.72 44.19
C ALA A 932 15.52 -34.45 44.40
N LEU A 933 14.65 -34.43 45.41
CA LEU A 933 13.88 -33.25 45.80
C LEU A 933 14.76 -32.13 46.36
N GLU A 934 15.73 -32.46 47.21
CA GLU A 934 16.72 -31.50 47.72
C GLU A 934 17.50 -30.85 46.56
N LEU A 935 17.91 -31.63 45.55
CA LEU A 935 18.61 -31.10 44.37
C LEU A 935 17.70 -30.22 43.51
N GLU A 936 16.45 -30.61 43.28
CA GLU A 936 15.47 -29.76 42.61
C GLU A 936 15.31 -28.43 43.37
N ASP A 937 15.22 -28.46 44.69
CA ASP A 937 15.13 -27.27 45.54
C ASP A 937 16.42 -26.42 45.56
N MET A 938 17.56 -26.89 45.04
CA MET A 938 18.73 -26.02 44.88
C MET A 938 18.57 -25.05 43.70
N ILE A 939 17.96 -25.52 42.61
CA ILE A 939 17.92 -24.76 41.35
C ILE A 939 16.53 -24.19 41.01
N TYR A 940 15.46 -24.82 41.50
CA TYR A 940 14.07 -24.51 41.16
C TYR A 940 13.24 -24.13 42.40
N GLN A 941 12.37 -23.14 42.27
CA GLN A 941 11.50 -22.66 43.34
C GLN A 941 10.07 -23.18 43.14
N ARG A 942 9.78 -24.35 43.73
CA ARG A 942 8.50 -25.06 43.55
C ARG A 942 7.29 -24.36 44.17
N GLN A 943 7.49 -23.36 45.03
CA GLN A 943 6.40 -22.59 45.64
C GLN A 943 5.82 -21.53 44.70
N ILE A 944 6.49 -21.25 43.58
CA ILE A 944 5.96 -20.35 42.55
C ILE A 944 5.06 -21.19 41.64
N GLU A 945 3.75 -21.11 41.88
CA GLU A 945 2.72 -21.82 41.10
C GLU A 945 1.91 -20.85 40.22
N THR A 946 1.92 -19.56 40.56
CA THR A 946 1.38 -18.47 39.74
C THR A 946 2.39 -17.34 39.55
N SER A 947 2.21 -16.53 38.51
CA SER A 947 3.17 -15.51 38.08
C SER A 947 3.55 -14.51 39.20
N GLN A 948 2.61 -14.15 40.06
CA GLN A 948 2.86 -13.19 41.16
C GLN A 948 3.52 -13.81 42.40
N ASP A 949 3.69 -15.12 42.47
CA ASP A 949 4.32 -15.79 43.61
C ASP A 949 5.82 -15.48 43.74
N GLU A 950 6.46 -15.02 42.66
CA GLU A 950 7.85 -14.53 42.69
C GLU A 950 8.07 -13.34 43.64
N ILE A 951 6.98 -12.66 44.07
CA ILE A 951 7.02 -11.62 45.10
C ILE A 951 7.07 -12.24 46.51
N ASN A 952 6.42 -13.39 46.69
CA ASN A 952 6.26 -14.04 47.98
C ASN A 952 7.42 -14.98 48.32
N TYR A 953 8.01 -15.61 47.30
CA TYR A 953 9.07 -16.62 47.47
C TYR A 953 10.36 -16.18 46.77
N PRO A 954 11.53 -16.34 47.42
CA PRO A 954 12.81 -15.99 46.81
C PRO A 954 13.06 -16.77 45.51
N ARG A 955 13.46 -16.05 44.47
CA ARG A 955 13.94 -16.60 43.19
C ARG A 955 15.21 -17.44 43.40
N LYS A 956 15.39 -18.48 42.58
CA LYS A 956 16.56 -19.37 42.62
C LYS A 956 17.36 -19.32 41.32
N PHE A 957 18.33 -20.22 41.17
CA PHE A 957 19.24 -20.30 40.04
C PHE A 957 18.52 -20.19 38.69
N THR A 958 17.47 -20.98 38.44
CA THR A 958 16.74 -20.96 37.16
C THR A 958 16.21 -19.57 36.81
N ASN A 959 15.57 -18.86 37.74
CA ASN A 959 15.06 -17.50 37.48
C ASN A 959 16.20 -16.51 37.17
N HIS A 960 17.32 -16.61 37.88
CA HIS A 960 18.47 -15.72 37.70
C HIS A 960 19.25 -16.00 36.40
N LEU A 961 19.37 -17.26 36.01
CA LEU A 961 19.98 -17.66 34.74
C LEU A 961 19.12 -17.18 33.56
N ILE A 962 17.79 -17.34 33.64
CA ILE A 962 16.86 -16.78 32.65
C ILE A 962 16.97 -15.25 32.60
N ARG A 963 17.12 -14.58 33.75
CA ARG A 963 17.31 -13.11 33.77
C ARG A 963 18.58 -12.70 33.03
N LEU A 964 19.71 -13.37 33.28
CA LEU A 964 20.95 -13.10 32.55
C LEU A 964 20.76 -13.35 31.05
N TYR A 965 20.20 -14.50 30.68
CA TYR A 965 19.91 -14.85 29.29
C TYR A 965 19.16 -13.73 28.57
N ARG A 966 18.05 -13.27 29.16
CA ARG A 966 17.21 -12.19 28.62
C ARG A 966 17.96 -10.87 28.42
N VAL A 967 18.89 -10.53 29.30
CA VAL A 967 19.72 -9.31 29.14
C VAL A 967 20.63 -9.48 27.92
N VAL A 968 21.36 -10.59 27.85
CA VAL A 968 22.36 -10.85 26.80
C VAL A 968 21.72 -10.93 25.41
N ILE A 969 20.54 -11.55 25.27
CA ILE A 969 19.86 -11.62 23.95
C ILE A 969 19.15 -10.32 23.54
N SER A 970 18.90 -9.40 24.48
CA SER A 970 18.19 -8.14 24.19
C SER A 970 19.10 -7.02 23.68
N GLN A 971 20.41 -7.21 23.70
CA GLN A 971 21.40 -6.21 23.33
C GLN A 971 22.13 -6.55 22.03
N ASN A 972 22.58 -5.51 21.34
CA ASN A 972 23.39 -5.60 20.13
C ASN A 972 24.76 -4.93 20.37
N ASP A 973 25.42 -5.32 21.45
CA ASP A 973 26.75 -4.87 21.86
C ASP A 973 27.53 -6.02 22.51
N GLN A 974 28.83 -5.83 22.80
CA GLN A 974 29.62 -6.77 23.60
C GLN A 974 29.00 -6.99 25.00
N PRO A 975 29.23 -8.16 25.62
CA PRO A 975 28.84 -8.37 27.00
C PRO A 975 29.44 -7.34 27.95
N SER A 976 28.61 -6.80 28.84
CA SER A 976 29.09 -5.90 29.88
C SER A 976 29.93 -6.66 30.92
N ALA A 977 30.80 -5.95 31.64
CA ALA A 977 31.58 -6.56 32.72
C ALA A 977 30.69 -7.20 33.79
N GLY A 978 29.52 -6.60 34.07
CA GLY A 978 28.54 -7.13 35.01
C GLY A 978 27.85 -8.41 34.53
N GLU A 979 27.61 -8.56 33.22
CA GLU A 979 27.10 -9.82 32.65
C GLU A 979 28.13 -10.94 32.76
N LEU A 980 29.40 -10.66 32.45
CA LEU A 980 30.48 -11.65 32.55
C LEU A 980 30.74 -12.07 34.01
N GLU A 981 30.69 -11.12 34.94
CA GLU A 981 30.76 -11.40 36.38
C GLU A 981 29.57 -12.24 36.82
N ARG A 982 28.34 -11.86 36.45
CA ARG A 982 27.15 -12.62 36.83
C ARG A 982 27.12 -14.02 36.20
N TRP A 983 27.62 -14.18 34.99
CA TRP A 983 27.81 -15.48 34.36
C TRP A 983 28.75 -16.37 35.18
N THR A 984 29.89 -15.83 35.58
CA THR A 984 30.87 -16.53 36.43
C THR A 984 30.27 -16.92 37.78
N ASP A 985 29.48 -16.03 38.39
CA ASP A 985 28.80 -16.31 39.65
C ASP A 985 27.76 -17.42 39.52
N LEU A 986 26.95 -17.40 38.45
CA LEU A 986 25.96 -18.44 38.18
C LEU A 986 26.61 -19.80 37.93
N GLN A 987 27.73 -19.86 37.20
CA GLN A 987 28.49 -21.11 37.03
C GLN A 987 28.97 -21.65 38.39
N ARG A 988 29.45 -20.76 39.27
CA ARG A 988 29.86 -21.14 40.63
C ARG A 988 28.68 -21.58 41.51
N GLU A 989 27.52 -20.93 41.37
CA GLU A 989 26.27 -21.32 42.04
C GLU A 989 25.76 -22.69 41.56
N TYR A 990 25.98 -23.02 40.29
CA TYR A 990 25.53 -24.29 39.69
C TYR A 990 26.43 -25.48 40.03
N GLN A 991 27.74 -25.26 40.22
CA GLN A 991 28.72 -26.33 40.43
C GLN A 991 28.36 -27.31 41.57
N PRO A 992 27.93 -26.87 42.78
CA PRO A 992 27.54 -27.80 43.84
C PRO A 992 26.34 -28.67 43.47
N PHE A 993 25.38 -28.13 42.69
CA PHE A 993 24.26 -28.91 42.17
C PHE A 993 24.75 -29.94 41.14
N ASP A 994 25.63 -29.53 40.22
CA ASP A 994 26.19 -30.43 39.19
C ASP A 994 26.91 -31.62 39.82
N GLU A 995 27.83 -31.38 40.75
CA GLU A 995 28.59 -32.43 41.46
C GLU A 995 27.64 -33.40 42.20
N ALA A 996 26.64 -32.86 42.89
CA ALA A 996 25.68 -33.67 43.65
C ALA A 996 24.72 -34.44 42.73
N TYR A 997 24.32 -33.87 41.60
CA TYR A 997 23.54 -34.55 40.56
C TYR A 997 24.35 -35.69 39.93
N GLN A 998 25.61 -35.46 39.56
CA GLN A 998 26.46 -36.51 38.98
C GLN A 998 26.65 -37.67 39.96
N LYS A 999 26.81 -37.38 41.26
CA LYS A 999 26.87 -38.41 42.29
C LYS A 999 25.55 -39.20 42.40
N LEU A 1000 24.41 -38.51 42.41
CA LEU A 1000 23.09 -39.15 42.42
C LEU A 1000 22.95 -40.12 41.23
N ILE A 1001 23.31 -39.70 40.02
CA ILE A 1001 23.12 -40.47 38.79
C ILE A 1001 24.16 -41.58 38.62
N ARG A 1002 25.41 -41.39 39.02
CA ARG A 1002 26.50 -42.36 38.78
C ARG A 1002 26.72 -43.35 39.90
N GLU A 1003 26.31 -43.02 41.13
CA GLU A 1003 26.56 -43.84 42.31
C GLU A 1003 25.25 -44.27 43.00
N GLU A 1004 24.42 -43.31 43.38
CA GLU A 1004 23.28 -43.56 44.27
C GLU A 1004 22.11 -44.25 43.53
N LEU A 1005 21.81 -43.83 42.30
CA LEU A 1005 20.78 -44.44 41.46
C LEU A 1005 21.17 -45.85 40.99
N PRO A 1006 22.39 -46.12 40.47
CA PRO A 1006 22.80 -47.49 40.12
C PRO A 1006 22.84 -48.44 41.32
N ALA A 1007 23.24 -47.97 42.51
CA ALA A 1007 23.21 -48.79 43.72
C ALA A 1007 21.77 -49.18 44.10
N TYR A 1008 20.82 -48.26 43.95
CA TYR A 1008 19.40 -48.55 44.16
C TYR A 1008 18.83 -49.48 43.07
N GLN A 1009 19.22 -49.30 41.81
CA GLN A 1009 18.82 -50.17 40.70
C GLN A 1009 19.31 -51.61 40.91
N ALA A 1010 20.56 -51.81 41.34
CA ALA A 1010 21.08 -53.14 41.66
C ALA A 1010 20.28 -53.82 42.80
N ALA A 1011 19.87 -53.05 43.82
CA ALA A 1011 19.03 -53.56 44.90
C ALA A 1011 17.58 -53.88 44.47
N ILE A 1012 17.07 -53.22 43.42
CA ILE A 1012 15.77 -53.51 42.80
C ILE A 1012 15.88 -54.78 41.92
N GLU A 1013 16.98 -54.93 41.17
CA GLU A 1013 17.24 -56.07 40.28
C GLU A 1013 17.38 -57.39 41.05
N GLU A 1014 18.05 -57.38 42.21
CA GLU A 1014 18.16 -58.55 43.09
C GLU A 1014 16.79 -59.11 43.51
N GLU A 1015 15.75 -58.28 43.45
CA GLU A 1015 14.37 -58.60 43.84
C GLU A 1015 13.41 -58.72 42.65
N ASP A 1016 13.92 -58.78 41.41
CA ASP A 1016 13.17 -58.99 40.14
C ASP A 1016 12.10 -57.90 39.84
N ILE A 1017 12.37 -56.65 40.24
CA ILE A 1017 11.48 -55.49 40.06
C ILE A 1017 11.91 -54.64 38.83
N PRO A 1018 11.00 -54.03 38.06
CA PRO A 1018 11.35 -53.26 36.86
C PRO A 1018 12.21 -52.00 37.14
N TYR A 1019 13.09 -51.67 36.18
CA TYR A 1019 14.04 -50.54 36.21
C TYR A 1019 13.40 -49.15 36.30
N ILE A 1020 14.14 -48.22 36.93
CA ILE A 1020 13.95 -46.79 36.73
C ILE A 1020 14.71 -46.37 35.46
N LEU A 1021 13.98 -45.94 34.44
CA LEU A 1021 14.51 -45.45 33.17
C LEU A 1021 14.63 -43.94 33.22
N LEU A 1022 15.79 -43.40 32.85
CA LEU A 1022 15.85 -41.98 32.54
C LEU A 1022 15.01 -41.72 31.27
N PRO A 1023 14.33 -40.57 31.17
CA PRO A 1023 13.72 -40.14 29.92
C PRO A 1023 14.73 -40.31 28.77
N LYS A 1024 14.33 -41.00 27.70
CA LYS A 1024 15.18 -41.06 26.50
C LYS A 1024 15.23 -39.66 25.89
N LYS A 1025 16.43 -39.30 25.43
CA LYS A 1025 16.75 -38.02 24.79
C LYS A 1025 15.72 -37.63 23.74
#